data_AF-A0A523YPP9-F1
#
_entry.id   AF-A0A523YPP9-F1
#
_cell.length_a   1.000
_cell.length_b   1.000
_cell.length_c   1.000
_cell.angle_alpha   90.00
_cell.angle_beta   90.00
_cell.angle_gamma   90.00
#
_symmetry.space_group_name_H-M   'P 1'
#
loop_
_entity.id
_entity.type
_entity.pdbx_description
1 polymer ?
#
loop_
_entity_poly.entity_id
_entity_poly.type
_entity_poly.pdbx_seq_one_letter_code
_entity_poly.pdbx_strand_id
1 'polypeptide(L)'
;MARSFRNTITYLLLLLFVFSLAGGCVYYNTFFNARQAFNNAEKARKESKYGRAQIRAGDYKKAIEKSLKVVENHPNSKWYDDAVYILAVSYYYTKQYRKSERRCREILANFPDSKYALDVRLYLAKAKLEQKEIDVAMDLFGELFHSDVERSFKTEAAMALGTFHFDNKRYAEAQQYFLAIRDSLGSEPQKKVAQNYIADGYFQVFQFKDALGAYLQILGMNPDNNERYHALYQAALCSYRMQQINTGLDYLQTLIKDEAYFDSLGVLKLKLAEGYEYKDDLDQAEAIYQEVATEEKNRRVAAEAYYILGLIYQFDHDDLKKAKEYYDKVVGLDRSSENGQDALQRSSDIGKLERFARTLEIDSTTTQDAIDAAAYTQYQLAELHWFKLNKPDTAILEMQYLVDSFPTAYDTPKGMISLSQMIREHHKDTAKADSILRAVLEEYPQSDFVSQALELLGLLGTAADTGYAGAYIKRAEDFLVDEENIDSAHAYYTYVIDHFPDSEYYLQARFALIWLTETYESPGDSSVIFAYSEFVDSFPGSFWAAEARERISYRPPPQAPPKEAADSTAEEEEAEDPFASEGEVIGEEDTAAYIDPLEALYTAPDGEIAIDLPSHVKPIEVRYEFEYPTEAYAAEWEGNLNFHIKLDFTGEVIDYVLKTYSGIDEIDRRAEEAVASTTFNVSQLRPEEQGVWFLYKFRVTLPGHLK
;
A
#
# COMPACT_ATOMS: atom_id res chain seq x y z
N MET A 1 27.10 96.99 -13.06
CA MET A 1 27.30 95.55 -13.37
C MET A 1 27.43 94.67 -12.12
N ALA A 2 28.20 95.07 -11.10
CA ALA A 2 28.41 94.26 -9.88
C ALA A 2 27.16 93.98 -9.01
N ARG A 3 26.16 94.88 -8.96
CA ARG A 3 24.91 94.66 -8.20
C ARG A 3 23.97 93.61 -8.82
N SER A 4 23.95 93.51 -10.16
CA SER A 4 23.10 92.53 -10.86
C SER A 4 23.61 91.11 -10.60
N PHE A 5 24.91 90.89 -10.73
CA PHE A 5 25.55 89.59 -10.55
C PHE A 5 25.40 89.02 -9.13
N ARG A 6 25.45 89.89 -8.11
CA ARG A 6 25.26 89.50 -6.70
C ARG A 6 23.83 89.05 -6.42
N ASN A 7 22.83 89.69 -7.02
CA ASN A 7 21.44 89.28 -6.88
C ASN A 7 21.17 87.93 -7.58
N THR A 8 21.74 87.69 -8.77
CA THR A 8 21.58 86.42 -9.48
C THR A 8 22.17 85.24 -8.70
N ILE A 9 23.35 85.39 -8.10
CA ILE A 9 23.95 84.36 -7.23
C ILE A 9 23.08 84.10 -6.00
N THR A 10 22.50 85.16 -5.42
CA THR A 10 21.63 85.03 -4.25
C THR A 10 20.35 84.27 -4.60
N TYR A 11 19.72 84.58 -5.75
CA TYR A 11 18.56 83.83 -6.24
C TYR A 11 18.90 82.38 -6.58
N LEU A 12 20.08 82.10 -7.16
CA LEU A 12 20.53 80.74 -7.47
C LEU A 12 20.76 79.91 -6.20
N LEU A 13 21.37 80.52 -5.17
CA LEU A 13 21.55 79.89 -3.86
C LEU A 13 20.22 79.66 -3.13
N LEU A 14 19.25 80.58 -3.27
CA LEU A 14 17.91 80.44 -2.69
C LEU A 14 17.09 79.37 -3.42
N LEU A 15 17.22 79.24 -4.74
CA LEU A 15 16.63 78.16 -5.54
C LEU A 15 17.25 76.80 -5.19
N LEU A 16 18.58 76.72 -5.07
CA LEU A 16 19.28 75.52 -4.61
C LEU A 16 18.88 75.13 -3.18
N PHE A 17 18.68 76.11 -2.29
CA PHE A 17 18.21 75.87 -0.93
C PHE A 17 16.76 75.37 -0.89
N VAL A 18 15.86 75.94 -1.70
CA VAL A 18 14.46 75.48 -1.83
C VAL A 18 14.38 74.08 -2.45
N PHE A 19 15.21 73.76 -3.46
CA PHE A 19 15.31 72.41 -4.01
C PHE A 19 15.87 71.40 -2.99
N SER A 20 16.82 71.80 -2.15
CA SER A 20 17.36 70.95 -1.07
C SER A 20 16.32 70.67 0.04
N LEU A 21 15.44 71.64 0.33
CA LEU A 21 14.34 71.49 1.30
C LEU A 21 13.17 70.66 0.72
N ALA A 22 12.87 70.80 -0.57
CA ALA A 22 11.82 70.02 -1.24
C ALA A 22 12.17 68.52 -1.33
N GLY A 23 13.44 68.19 -1.60
CA GLY A 23 13.93 66.80 -1.62
C GLY A 23 13.82 66.10 -0.26
N GLY A 24 14.09 66.81 0.84
CA GLY A 24 13.98 66.27 2.21
C GLY A 24 12.55 65.94 2.65
N CYS A 25 11.57 66.76 2.24
CA CYS A 25 10.15 66.57 2.60
C CYS A 25 9.49 65.40 1.85
N VAL A 26 9.78 65.23 0.56
CA VAL A 26 9.22 64.12 -0.25
C VAL A 26 9.82 62.78 0.18
N TYR A 27 11.11 62.77 0.52
CA TYR A 27 11.81 61.61 1.05
C TYR A 27 11.19 61.09 2.36
N TYR A 28 11.05 61.99 3.34
CA TYR A 28 10.47 61.66 4.65
C TYR A 28 9.04 61.13 4.52
N ASN A 29 8.24 61.73 3.62
CA ASN A 29 6.88 61.28 3.35
C ASN A 29 6.83 59.88 2.72
N THR A 30 7.80 59.53 1.86
CA THR A 30 7.85 58.21 1.21
C THR A 30 8.13 57.08 2.21
N PHE A 31 9.13 57.26 3.07
CA PHE A 31 9.43 56.28 4.13
C PHE A 31 8.31 56.19 5.17
N PHE A 32 7.73 57.33 5.58
CA PHE A 32 6.60 57.33 6.52
C PHE A 32 5.42 56.51 6.00
N ASN A 33 5.08 56.66 4.72
CA ASN A 33 4.03 55.87 4.08
C ASN A 33 4.37 54.37 4.02
N ALA A 34 5.65 54.01 3.81
CA ALA A 34 6.10 52.62 3.85
C ALA A 34 5.90 52.02 5.25
N ARG A 35 6.35 52.74 6.28
CA ARG A 35 6.25 52.32 7.68
C ARG A 35 4.80 52.23 8.15
N GLN A 36 3.94 53.15 7.74
CA GLN A 36 2.52 53.11 8.07
C GLN A 36 1.85 51.87 7.47
N ALA A 37 2.09 51.58 6.18
CA ALA A 37 1.55 50.38 5.54
C ALA A 37 2.06 49.10 6.21
N PHE A 38 3.35 49.04 6.53
CA PHE A 38 3.95 47.92 7.25
C PHE A 38 3.33 47.70 8.62
N ASN A 39 3.20 48.76 9.43
CA ASN A 39 2.61 48.68 10.77
C ASN A 39 1.14 48.23 10.73
N ASN A 40 0.38 48.68 9.73
CA ASN A 40 -1.01 48.25 9.53
C ASN A 40 -1.09 46.75 9.23
N ALA A 41 -0.17 46.24 8.39
CA ALA A 41 -0.09 44.82 8.06
C ALA A 41 0.32 43.97 9.28
N GLU A 42 1.34 44.40 10.04
CA GLU A 42 1.80 43.72 11.25
C GLU A 42 0.75 43.73 12.37
N LYS A 43 0.03 44.84 12.55
CA LYS A 43 -1.09 44.91 13.49
C LYS A 43 -2.18 43.90 13.15
N ALA A 44 -2.61 43.89 11.87
CA ALA A 44 -3.62 42.95 11.40
C ALA A 44 -3.17 41.48 11.54
N ARG A 45 -1.88 41.20 11.32
CA ARG A 45 -1.30 39.87 11.54
C ARG A 45 -1.37 39.45 13.01
N LYS A 46 -0.95 40.33 13.93
CA LYS A 46 -0.91 40.05 15.37
C LYS A 46 -2.31 39.91 16.01
N GLU A 47 -3.30 40.61 15.48
CA GLU A 47 -4.69 40.55 15.97
C GLU A 47 -5.48 39.32 15.43
N SER A 48 -4.91 38.55 14.49
CA SER A 48 -5.59 37.38 13.93
C SER A 48 -5.51 36.17 14.87
N LYS A 49 -6.65 35.78 15.44
CA LYS A 49 -6.80 34.72 16.44
C LYS A 49 -6.62 33.28 15.92
N TYR A 50 -6.48 33.07 14.60
CA TYR A 50 -6.55 31.71 14.00
C TYR A 50 -5.49 31.40 12.93
N GLY A 51 -4.38 32.15 12.83
CA GLY A 51 -3.27 31.82 11.90
C GLY A 51 -3.58 31.98 10.40
N ARG A 52 -4.86 31.96 9.99
CA ARG A 52 -5.36 32.32 8.65
C ARG A 52 -5.78 33.78 8.63
N ALA A 53 -4.87 34.69 8.97
CA ALA A 53 -5.11 36.09 8.66
C ALA A 53 -5.38 36.18 7.16
N GLN A 54 -6.43 36.91 6.79
CA GLN A 54 -6.52 37.52 5.47
C GLN A 54 -5.29 38.43 5.39
N ILE A 55 -4.14 37.87 4.97
CA ILE A 55 -2.89 38.60 4.85
C ILE A 55 -3.27 39.82 4.03
N ARG A 56 -3.12 41.03 4.61
CA ARG A 56 -3.24 42.26 3.82
C ARG A 56 -2.03 42.34 2.91
N ALA A 57 -1.95 41.42 1.95
CA ALA A 57 -0.90 41.35 0.95
C ALA A 57 -0.82 42.68 0.21
N GLY A 58 -1.94 43.41 0.10
CA GLY A 58 -1.98 44.79 -0.35
C GLY A 58 -1.12 45.75 0.49
N ASP A 59 -1.21 45.72 1.82
CA ASP A 59 -0.44 46.60 2.70
C ASP A 59 1.05 46.24 2.68
N TYR A 60 1.40 44.95 2.68
CA TYR A 60 2.80 44.52 2.47
C TYR A 60 3.33 44.89 1.09
N LYS A 61 2.55 44.74 0.01
CA LYS A 61 2.93 45.17 -1.35
C LYS A 61 3.16 46.68 -1.40
N LYS A 62 2.32 47.47 -0.74
CA LYS A 62 2.49 48.93 -0.63
C LYS A 62 3.74 49.29 0.16
N ALA A 63 4.01 48.60 1.28
CA ALA A 63 5.23 48.76 2.06
C ALA A 63 6.48 48.45 1.22
N ILE A 64 6.44 47.40 0.39
CA ILE A 64 7.51 47.04 -0.56
C ILE A 64 7.73 48.17 -1.57
N GLU A 65 6.70 48.62 -2.27
CA GLU A 65 6.81 49.65 -3.32
C GLU A 65 7.46 50.94 -2.78
N LYS A 66 7.04 51.38 -1.58
CA LYS A 66 7.58 52.61 -0.97
C LYS A 66 8.97 52.41 -0.39
N SER A 67 9.28 51.25 0.19
CA SER A 67 10.62 50.97 0.73
C SER A 67 11.66 50.80 -0.36
N LEU A 68 11.32 50.22 -1.53
CA LEU A 68 12.22 50.16 -2.68
C LEU A 68 12.66 51.55 -3.14
N LYS A 69 11.72 52.51 -3.22
CA LYS A 69 12.03 53.91 -3.56
C LYS A 69 13.00 54.56 -2.58
N VAL A 70 12.93 54.21 -1.30
CA VAL A 70 13.86 54.68 -0.27
C VAL A 70 15.25 54.09 -0.48
N VAL A 71 15.34 52.79 -0.73
CA VAL A 71 16.61 52.08 -0.94
C VAL A 71 17.31 52.51 -2.23
N GLU A 72 16.56 52.71 -3.33
CA GLU A 72 17.10 53.07 -4.64
C GLU A 72 17.58 54.52 -4.72
N ASN A 73 16.79 55.46 -4.18
CA ASN A 73 17.06 56.89 -4.37
C ASN A 73 17.81 57.53 -3.20
N HIS A 74 17.88 56.85 -2.04
CA HIS A 74 18.44 57.42 -0.81
C HIS A 74 19.34 56.44 -0.03
N PRO A 75 20.40 55.89 -0.66
CA PRO A 75 21.25 54.84 -0.06
C PRO A 75 22.02 55.27 1.20
N ASN A 76 22.27 56.57 1.39
CA ASN A 76 23.01 57.09 2.55
C ASN A 76 22.10 57.61 3.67
N SER A 77 20.81 57.26 3.64
CA SER A 77 19.86 57.80 4.61
C SER A 77 19.86 57.05 5.93
N LYS A 78 19.56 57.76 7.02
CA LYS A 78 19.35 57.19 8.36
C LYS A 78 18.17 56.23 8.50
N TRP A 79 17.31 56.12 7.47
CA TRP A 79 16.18 55.17 7.44
C TRP A 79 16.42 54.00 6.47
N TYR A 80 17.64 53.88 5.95
CA TYR A 80 17.96 52.86 4.95
C TYR A 80 17.77 51.46 5.54
N ASP A 81 18.35 51.18 6.70
CA ASP A 81 18.20 49.90 7.40
C ASP A 81 16.75 49.64 7.82
N ASP A 82 16.02 50.65 8.31
CA ASP A 82 14.56 50.55 8.54
C ASP A 82 13.80 50.13 7.26
N ALA A 83 14.12 50.71 6.09
CA ALA A 83 13.47 50.38 4.82
C ALA A 83 13.86 48.99 4.32
N VAL A 84 15.12 48.58 4.46
CA VAL A 84 15.58 47.23 4.11
C VAL A 84 14.92 46.19 5.02
N TYR A 85 14.72 46.48 6.31
CA TYR A 85 14.00 45.61 7.24
C TYR A 85 12.54 45.43 6.82
N ILE A 86 11.84 46.53 6.51
CA ILE A 86 10.46 46.48 6.00
C ILE A 86 10.40 45.61 4.73
N LEU A 87 11.37 45.74 3.81
CA LEU A 87 11.44 44.88 2.63
C LEU A 87 11.63 43.41 2.98
N ALA A 88 12.56 43.08 3.88
CA ALA A 88 12.84 41.71 4.28
C ALA A 88 11.58 41.01 4.80
N VAL A 89 10.90 41.63 5.76
CA VAL A 89 9.68 41.07 6.38
C VAL A 89 8.50 41.06 5.41
N SER A 90 8.31 42.12 4.63
CA SER A 90 7.22 42.18 3.65
C SER A 90 7.40 41.16 2.53
N TYR A 91 8.64 40.91 2.09
CA TYR A 91 8.93 39.85 1.13
C TYR A 91 8.64 38.47 1.72
N TYR A 92 8.94 38.23 3.00
CA TYR A 92 8.61 36.97 3.67
C TYR A 92 7.09 36.71 3.65
N TYR A 93 6.29 37.66 4.14
CA TYR A 93 4.83 37.49 4.20
C TYR A 93 4.13 37.56 2.83
N THR A 94 4.83 38.01 1.79
CA THR A 94 4.36 37.90 0.40
C THR A 94 4.92 36.69 -0.34
N LYS A 95 5.49 35.72 0.41
CA LYS A 95 6.04 34.44 -0.08
C LYS A 95 7.20 34.59 -1.07
N GLN A 96 7.88 35.74 -1.05
CA GLN A 96 9.05 36.03 -1.88
C GLN A 96 10.34 35.74 -1.09
N TYR A 97 10.53 34.49 -0.65
CA TYR A 97 11.53 34.09 0.33
C TYR A 97 12.98 34.40 -0.10
N ARG A 98 13.35 34.14 -1.36
CA ARG A 98 14.68 34.51 -1.92
C ARG A 98 14.96 36.01 -1.84
N LYS A 99 13.93 36.86 -2.02
CA LYS A 99 14.08 38.32 -1.91
C LYS A 99 14.18 38.75 -0.45
N SER A 100 13.42 38.10 0.43
CA SER A 100 13.50 38.30 1.89
C SER A 100 14.92 37.99 2.38
N GLU A 101 15.42 36.80 2.08
CA GLU A 101 16.79 36.36 2.41
C GLU A 101 17.84 37.38 1.99
N ARG A 102 17.77 37.87 0.75
CA ARG A 102 18.72 38.86 0.23
C ARG A 102 18.74 40.12 1.09
N ARG A 103 17.57 40.62 1.50
CA ARG A 103 17.43 41.81 2.33
C ARG A 103 17.83 41.57 3.78
N CYS A 104 17.57 40.37 4.33
CA CYS A 104 18.09 39.98 5.63
C CYS A 104 19.63 39.98 5.64
N ARG A 105 20.25 39.31 4.66
CA ARG A 105 21.72 39.25 4.53
C ARG A 105 22.35 40.62 4.35
N GLU A 106 21.68 41.53 3.65
CA GLU A 106 22.14 42.90 3.48
C GLU A 106 22.22 43.66 4.81
N ILE A 107 21.22 43.53 5.68
CA ILE A 107 21.29 44.12 7.03
C ILE A 107 22.41 43.47 7.85
N LEU A 108 22.49 42.14 7.85
CA LEU A 108 23.50 41.42 8.63
C LEU A 108 24.94 41.74 8.20
N ALA A 109 25.17 41.97 6.91
CA ALA A 109 26.50 42.25 6.37
C ALA A 109 26.91 43.72 6.48
N ASN A 110 25.98 44.65 6.17
CA ASN A 110 26.31 46.07 6.04
C ASN A 110 25.93 46.91 7.26
N PHE A 111 24.99 46.42 8.08
CA PHE A 111 24.46 47.12 9.25
C PHE A 111 24.39 46.18 10.48
N PRO A 112 25.52 45.57 10.91
CA PRO A 112 25.53 44.58 11.99
C PRO A 112 25.03 45.14 13.33
N ASP A 113 25.21 46.45 13.58
CA ASP A 113 24.73 47.14 14.78
C ASP A 113 23.28 47.67 14.66
N SER A 114 22.57 47.34 13.57
CA SER A 114 21.18 47.76 13.39
C SER A 114 20.30 47.14 14.47
N LYS A 115 19.33 47.92 14.96
CA LYS A 115 18.29 47.45 15.90
C LYS A 115 17.45 46.28 15.35
N TYR A 116 17.52 46.02 14.04
CA TYR A 116 16.81 44.93 13.35
C TYR A 116 17.66 43.66 13.14
N ALA A 117 18.93 43.66 13.54
CA ALA A 117 19.85 42.54 13.24
C ALA A 117 19.32 41.18 13.74
N LEU A 118 18.71 41.14 14.93
CA LEU A 118 18.11 39.93 15.48
C LEU A 118 16.82 39.54 14.75
N ASP A 119 15.94 40.51 14.46
CA ASP A 119 14.72 40.25 13.70
C ASP A 119 15.03 39.65 12.33
N VAL A 120 15.97 40.22 11.58
CA VAL A 120 16.31 39.70 10.25
C VAL A 120 17.02 38.36 10.29
N ARG A 121 17.75 38.04 11.38
CA ARG A 121 18.33 36.70 11.56
C ARG A 121 17.23 35.66 11.73
N LEU A 122 16.21 35.97 12.52
CA LEU A 122 15.03 35.12 12.68
C LEU A 122 14.24 34.98 11.36
N TYR A 123 14.00 36.07 10.63
CA TYR A 123 13.34 36.01 9.32
C TYR A 123 14.18 35.29 8.26
N LEU A 124 15.52 35.36 8.34
CA LEU A 124 16.41 34.58 7.49
C LEU A 124 16.24 33.07 7.75
N ALA A 125 16.23 32.65 9.02
CA ALA A 125 16.01 31.26 9.40
C ALA A 125 14.66 30.75 8.86
N LYS A 126 13.59 31.52 9.08
CA LYS A 126 12.25 31.22 8.54
C LYS A 126 12.23 31.16 7.01
N ALA A 127 12.86 32.13 6.34
CA ALA A 127 12.92 32.15 4.88
C ALA A 127 13.71 30.96 4.31
N LYS A 128 14.73 30.45 5.03
CA LYS A 128 15.45 29.24 4.66
C LYS A 128 14.59 28.00 4.81
N LEU A 129 13.83 27.90 5.90
CA LEU A 129 12.90 26.81 6.14
C LEU A 129 11.84 26.72 5.02
N GLU A 130 11.21 27.84 4.66
CA GLU A 130 10.24 27.93 3.57
C GLU A 130 10.83 27.63 2.18
N GLN A 131 12.15 27.77 2.03
CA GLN A 131 12.89 27.40 0.82
C GLN A 131 13.31 25.93 0.81
N LYS A 132 12.93 25.14 1.82
CA LYS A 132 13.37 23.75 2.03
C LYS A 132 14.88 23.61 2.28
N GLU A 133 15.58 24.69 2.62
CA GLU A 133 16.96 24.65 3.09
C GLU A 133 16.97 24.39 4.61
N ILE A 134 16.54 23.20 5.00
CA ILE A 134 16.21 22.85 6.39
C ILE A 134 17.44 22.92 7.29
N ASP A 135 18.57 22.33 6.89
CA ASP A 135 19.79 22.31 7.73
C ASP A 135 20.25 23.73 8.08
N VAL A 136 20.32 24.60 7.07
CA VAL A 136 20.70 26.01 7.25
C VAL A 136 19.70 26.75 8.15
N ALA A 137 18.40 26.45 8.02
CA ALA A 137 17.39 27.04 8.87
C ALA A 137 17.58 26.60 10.33
N MET A 138 17.81 25.31 10.57
CA MET A 138 17.99 24.76 11.92
C MET A 138 19.27 25.28 12.58
N ASP A 139 20.36 25.44 11.83
CA ASP A 139 21.58 26.08 12.33
C ASP A 139 21.30 27.52 12.81
N LEU A 140 20.60 28.31 11.99
CA LEU A 140 20.25 29.69 12.34
C LEU A 140 19.30 29.78 13.54
N PHE A 141 18.34 28.87 13.68
CA PHE A 141 17.50 28.78 14.87
C PHE A 141 18.33 28.33 16.10
N GLY A 142 19.23 27.37 15.93
CA GLY A 142 20.16 26.91 16.96
C GLY A 142 21.03 28.05 17.49
N GLU A 143 21.59 28.87 16.61
CA GLU A 143 22.35 30.08 16.97
C GLU A 143 21.50 31.05 17.80
N LEU A 144 20.26 31.33 17.36
CA LEU A 144 19.35 32.23 18.08
C LEU A 144 18.96 31.70 19.46
N PHE A 145 18.75 30.38 19.59
CA PHE A 145 18.39 29.74 20.85
C PHE A 145 19.52 29.82 21.89
N HIS A 146 20.76 29.58 21.47
CA HIS A 146 21.93 29.55 22.36
C HIS A 146 22.57 30.93 22.63
N SER A 147 22.26 31.95 21.82
CA SER A 147 22.79 33.31 21.98
C SER A 147 22.22 34.04 23.20
N ASP A 148 22.90 35.07 23.70
CA ASP A 148 22.36 35.96 24.75
C ASP A 148 21.47 37.05 24.14
N VAL A 149 20.25 36.67 23.78
CA VAL A 149 19.24 37.51 23.12
C VAL A 149 17.93 37.53 23.91
N GLU A 150 17.02 38.44 23.56
CA GLU A 150 15.72 38.54 24.22
C GLU A 150 14.96 37.20 24.19
N ARG A 151 14.19 36.97 25.27
CA ARG A 151 13.40 35.76 25.49
C ARG A 151 12.49 35.41 24.31
N SER A 152 11.90 36.42 23.65
CA SER A 152 11.02 36.26 22.48
C SER A 152 11.71 35.54 21.32
N PHE A 153 12.94 35.92 20.97
CA PHE A 153 13.70 35.27 19.90
C PHE A 153 14.06 33.83 20.26
N LYS A 154 14.47 33.58 21.52
CA LYS A 154 14.72 32.22 22.01
C LYS A 154 13.48 31.35 21.94
N THR A 155 12.31 31.86 22.30
CA THR A 155 11.05 31.12 22.23
C THR A 155 10.69 30.74 20.79
N GLU A 156 10.84 31.67 19.84
CA GLU A 156 10.55 31.37 18.43
C GLU A 156 11.53 30.34 17.85
N ALA A 157 12.82 30.45 18.19
CA ALA A 157 13.83 29.46 17.79
C ALA A 157 13.57 28.09 18.42
N ALA A 158 13.29 28.04 19.73
CA ALA A 158 12.94 26.81 20.44
C ALA A 158 11.70 26.15 19.85
N MET A 159 10.68 26.94 19.46
CA MET A 159 9.47 26.39 18.84
C MET A 159 9.82 25.74 17.51
N ALA A 160 10.59 26.42 16.64
CA ALA A 160 10.99 25.87 15.35
C ALA A 160 11.84 24.60 15.47
N LEU A 161 12.81 24.59 16.38
CA LEU A 161 13.66 23.42 16.65
C LEU A 161 12.82 22.26 17.22
N GLY A 162 11.98 22.55 18.22
CA GLY A 162 11.09 21.57 18.83
C GLY A 162 10.17 20.91 17.82
N THR A 163 9.46 21.70 17.01
CA THR A 163 8.56 21.16 15.98
C THR A 163 9.31 20.39 14.91
N PHE A 164 10.48 20.86 14.49
CA PHE A 164 11.32 20.12 13.55
C PHE A 164 11.68 18.73 14.08
N HIS A 165 12.17 18.63 15.31
CA HIS A 165 12.48 17.33 15.91
C HIS A 165 11.22 16.47 16.09
N PHE A 166 10.09 17.08 16.47
CA PHE A 166 8.82 16.39 16.65
C PHE A 166 8.33 15.74 15.35
N ASP A 167 8.29 16.51 14.26
CA ASP A 167 7.86 16.05 12.94
C ASP A 167 8.78 14.95 12.38
N ASN A 168 10.06 14.95 12.79
CA ASN A 168 11.02 13.89 12.48
C ASN A 168 10.97 12.70 13.46
N LYS A 169 9.91 12.59 14.27
CA LYS A 169 9.70 11.53 15.28
C LYS A 169 10.81 11.45 16.35
N ARG A 170 11.61 12.51 16.50
CA ARG A 170 12.69 12.67 17.50
C ARG A 170 12.12 13.34 18.75
N TYR A 171 11.19 12.66 19.41
CA TYR A 171 10.38 13.25 20.48
C TYR A 171 11.19 13.66 21.72
N ALA A 172 12.25 12.92 22.05
CA ALA A 172 13.12 13.24 23.18
C ALA A 172 13.91 14.54 22.94
N GLU A 173 14.48 14.71 21.74
CA GLU A 173 15.16 15.93 21.34
C GLU A 173 14.20 17.10 21.20
N ALA A 174 12.97 16.87 20.74
CA ALA A 174 11.93 17.90 20.66
C ALA A 174 11.54 18.41 22.05
N GLN A 175 11.40 17.49 23.01
CA GLN A 175 10.93 17.77 24.35
C GLN A 175 11.79 18.81 25.08
N GLN A 176 13.12 18.79 24.91
CA GLN A 176 14.00 19.76 25.59
C GLN A 176 13.65 21.22 25.23
N TYR A 177 13.26 21.47 23.97
CA TYR A 177 12.91 22.80 23.51
C TYR A 177 11.52 23.20 24.02
N PHE A 178 10.56 22.29 24.01
CA PHE A 178 9.23 22.55 24.56
C PHE A 178 9.24 22.76 26.08
N LEU A 179 10.08 22.02 26.82
CA LEU A 179 10.32 22.26 28.25
C LEU A 179 10.88 23.65 28.49
N ALA A 180 11.87 24.09 27.68
CA ALA A 180 12.41 25.44 27.77
C ALA A 180 11.32 26.50 27.57
N ILE A 181 10.42 26.32 26.59
CA ILE A 181 9.27 27.20 26.35
C ILE A 181 8.32 27.20 27.54
N ARG A 182 7.87 26.03 28.00
CA ARG A 182 6.90 25.91 29.10
C ARG A 182 7.41 26.54 30.39
N ASP A 183 8.64 26.22 30.76
CA ASP A 183 9.16 26.51 32.10
C ASP A 183 9.77 27.91 32.19
N SER A 184 10.39 28.40 31.10
CA SER A 184 11.26 29.58 31.20
C SER A 184 11.16 30.59 30.07
N LEU A 185 10.72 30.26 28.85
CA LEU A 185 10.77 31.18 27.69
C LEU A 185 9.40 31.68 27.19
N GLY A 186 8.37 30.86 27.24
CA GLY A 186 7.05 31.15 26.64
C GLY A 186 6.21 32.17 27.39
N SER A 187 5.36 32.87 26.64
CA SER A 187 4.12 33.49 27.15
C SER A 187 3.07 32.43 27.46
N GLU A 188 2.02 32.76 28.23
CA GLU A 188 0.99 31.79 28.64
C GLU A 188 0.40 30.96 27.48
N PRO A 189 0.03 31.53 26.32
CA PRO A 189 -0.41 30.73 25.17
C PRO A 189 0.69 29.81 24.62
N GLN A 190 1.93 30.28 24.54
CA GLN A 190 3.06 29.48 24.04
C GLN A 190 3.43 28.34 24.98
N LYS A 191 3.29 28.54 26.30
CA LYS A 191 3.48 27.48 27.29
C LYS A 191 2.46 26.37 27.11
N LYS A 192 1.20 26.70 26.85
CA LYS A 192 0.15 25.69 26.54
C LYS A 192 0.47 24.90 25.28
N VAL A 193 0.84 25.59 24.19
CA VAL A 193 1.24 24.93 22.94
C VAL A 193 2.42 23.98 23.17
N ALA A 194 3.44 24.42 23.90
CA ALA A 194 4.59 23.57 24.25
C ALA A 194 4.17 22.38 25.14
N GLN A 195 3.25 22.58 26.09
CA GLN A 195 2.72 21.51 26.91
C GLN A 195 1.95 20.46 26.10
N ASN A 196 1.20 20.87 25.08
CA ASN A 196 0.54 19.93 24.16
C ASN A 196 1.58 19.09 23.42
N TYR A 197 2.62 19.69 22.84
CA TYR A 197 3.68 18.93 22.17
C TYR A 197 4.41 17.97 23.12
N ILE A 198 4.60 18.33 24.39
CA ILE A 198 5.17 17.42 25.39
C ILE A 198 4.23 16.22 25.61
N ALA A 199 2.93 16.46 25.75
CA ALA A 199 1.93 15.41 25.95
C ALA A 199 1.82 14.48 24.73
N ASP A 200 1.71 15.06 23.53
CA ASP A 200 1.69 14.31 22.27
C ASP A 200 2.98 13.51 22.09
N GLY A 201 4.14 14.08 22.45
CA GLY A 201 5.42 13.39 22.38
C GLY A 201 5.45 12.14 23.24
N TYR A 202 4.95 12.22 24.48
CA TYR A 202 4.80 11.05 25.35
C TYR A 202 3.81 10.03 24.80
N PHE A 203 2.70 10.49 24.21
CA PHE A 203 1.70 9.61 23.61
C PHE A 203 2.29 8.79 22.45
N GLN A 204 3.06 9.44 21.57
CA GLN A 204 3.68 8.81 20.39
C GLN A 204 4.75 7.77 20.74
N VAL A 205 5.38 7.87 21.91
CA VAL A 205 6.34 6.87 22.42
C VAL A 205 5.71 5.87 23.40
N PHE A 206 4.38 5.76 23.39
CA PHE A 206 3.59 4.83 24.22
C PHE A 206 3.77 5.03 25.73
N GLN A 207 4.27 6.19 26.17
CA GLN A 207 4.38 6.58 27.59
C GLN A 207 3.06 7.17 28.09
N PHE A 208 2.00 6.38 28.04
CA PHE A 208 0.62 6.83 28.27
C PHE A 208 0.37 7.44 29.65
N LYS A 209 1.11 7.01 30.68
CA LYS A 209 1.01 7.58 32.03
C LYS A 209 1.54 9.01 32.08
N ASP A 210 2.69 9.25 31.45
CA ASP A 210 3.31 10.58 31.38
C ASP A 210 2.52 11.49 30.43
N ALA A 211 2.02 10.95 29.32
CA ALA A 211 1.10 11.64 28.41
C ALA A 211 -0.17 12.09 29.14
N LEU A 212 -0.83 11.19 29.89
CA LEU A 212 -2.00 11.53 30.69
C LEU A 212 -1.71 12.69 31.66
N GLY A 213 -0.60 12.59 32.42
CA GLY A 213 -0.19 13.66 33.33
C GLY A 213 0.03 14.98 32.60
N ALA A 214 0.65 14.94 31.43
CA ALA A 214 0.93 16.12 30.62
C ALA A 214 -0.35 16.74 30.01
N TYR A 215 -1.31 15.94 29.53
CA TYR A 215 -2.59 16.46 29.05
C TYR A 215 -3.41 17.11 30.17
N LEU A 216 -3.44 16.50 31.36
CA LEU A 216 -4.16 17.06 32.50
C LEU A 216 -3.55 18.39 32.99
N GLN A 217 -2.25 18.61 32.81
CA GLN A 217 -1.63 19.90 33.13
C GLN A 217 -2.21 21.04 32.29
N ILE A 218 -2.62 20.80 31.04
CA ILE A 218 -3.26 21.80 30.16
C ILE A 218 -4.54 22.35 30.81
N LEU A 219 -5.30 21.50 31.51
CA LEU A 219 -6.52 21.90 32.21
C LEU A 219 -6.26 22.91 33.33
N GLY A 220 -5.06 22.91 33.90
CA GLY A 220 -4.60 23.89 34.88
C GLY A 220 -4.09 25.21 34.26
N MET A 221 -3.99 25.32 32.93
CA MET A 221 -3.40 26.46 32.22
C MET A 221 -4.45 27.40 31.60
N ASN A 222 -5.68 27.40 32.12
CA ASN A 222 -6.82 28.15 31.55
C ASN A 222 -7.02 27.86 30.04
N PRO A 223 -7.36 26.60 29.68
CA PRO A 223 -7.61 26.24 28.30
C PRO A 223 -8.91 26.87 27.79
N ASP A 224 -8.98 27.15 26.49
CA ASP A 224 -10.26 27.38 25.81
C ASP A 224 -11.02 26.06 25.57
N ASN A 225 -12.21 26.15 24.97
CA ASN A 225 -13.05 24.98 24.76
C ASN A 225 -12.37 23.91 23.91
N ASN A 226 -11.64 24.29 22.85
CA ASN A 226 -10.98 23.33 21.95
C ASN A 226 -9.79 22.66 22.63
N GLU A 227 -8.99 23.45 23.36
CA GLU A 227 -7.86 22.95 24.15
C GLU A 227 -8.33 21.99 25.25
N ARG A 228 -9.44 22.32 25.94
CA ARG A 228 -10.06 21.46 26.96
C ARG A 228 -10.61 20.17 26.36
N TYR A 229 -11.29 20.24 25.21
CA TYR A 229 -11.77 19.08 24.47
C TYR A 229 -10.63 18.12 24.16
N HIS A 230 -9.57 18.64 23.53
CA HIS A 230 -8.41 17.85 23.13
C HIS A 230 -7.73 17.19 24.33
N ALA A 231 -7.46 17.94 25.40
CA ALA A 231 -6.81 17.41 26.60
C ALA A 231 -7.60 16.28 27.27
N LEU A 232 -8.93 16.43 27.41
CA LEU A 232 -9.78 15.41 28.03
C LEU A 232 -9.97 14.19 27.12
N TYR A 233 -10.11 14.41 25.81
CA TYR A 233 -10.24 13.31 24.84
C TYR A 233 -8.95 12.46 24.84
N GLN A 234 -7.79 13.10 24.77
CA GLN A 234 -6.51 12.39 24.83
C GLN A 234 -6.26 11.73 26.20
N ALA A 235 -6.72 12.33 27.30
CA ALA A 235 -6.69 11.70 28.61
C ALA A 235 -7.53 10.41 28.65
N ALA A 236 -8.70 10.39 27.99
CA ALA A 236 -9.49 9.17 27.83
C ALA A 236 -8.73 8.10 27.04
N LEU A 237 -8.12 8.46 25.91
CA LEU A 237 -7.32 7.52 25.09
C LEU A 237 -6.15 6.93 25.87
N CYS A 238 -5.40 7.76 26.59
CA CYS A 238 -4.31 7.31 27.45
C CYS A 238 -4.82 6.32 28.51
N SER A 239 -5.98 6.62 29.12
CA SER A 239 -6.58 5.76 30.14
C SER A 239 -6.97 4.39 29.57
N TYR A 240 -7.58 4.35 28.39
CA TYR A 240 -7.90 3.10 27.70
C TYR A 240 -6.66 2.28 27.36
N ARG A 241 -5.60 2.92 26.84
CA ARG A 241 -4.33 2.25 26.54
C ARG A 241 -3.63 1.70 27.80
N MET A 242 -3.94 2.24 28.97
CA MET A 242 -3.50 1.72 30.27
C MET A 242 -4.49 0.72 30.92
N GLN A 243 -5.54 0.29 30.20
CA GLN A 243 -6.63 -0.56 30.71
C GLN A 243 -7.41 0.06 31.90
N GLN A 244 -7.32 1.38 32.08
CA GLN A 244 -8.07 2.14 33.09
C GLN A 244 -9.42 2.58 32.50
N ILE A 245 -10.25 1.59 32.15
CA ILE A 245 -11.44 1.80 31.32
C ILE A 245 -12.42 2.78 31.97
N ASN A 246 -12.76 2.59 33.25
CA ASN A 246 -13.67 3.49 33.97
C ASN A 246 -13.18 4.93 34.01
N THR A 247 -11.86 5.14 34.17
CA THR A 247 -11.27 6.49 34.17
C THR A 247 -11.39 7.14 32.79
N GLY A 248 -11.19 6.37 31.71
CA GLY A 248 -11.41 6.87 30.35
C GLY A 248 -12.88 7.23 30.09
N LEU A 249 -13.81 6.38 30.53
CA LEU A 249 -15.25 6.63 30.45
C LEU A 249 -15.64 7.92 31.20
N ASP A 250 -15.08 8.17 32.38
CA ASP A 250 -15.35 9.40 33.16
C ASP A 250 -14.91 10.68 32.41
N TYR A 251 -13.76 10.63 31.73
CA TYR A 251 -13.29 11.76 30.90
C TYR A 251 -14.20 12.00 29.70
N LEU A 252 -14.61 10.95 28.97
CA LEU A 252 -15.53 11.09 27.86
C LEU A 252 -16.91 11.57 28.32
N GLN A 253 -17.42 11.05 29.43
CA GLN A 253 -18.70 11.46 29.99
C GLN A 253 -18.71 12.94 30.40
N THR A 254 -17.56 13.46 30.82
CA THR A 254 -17.36 14.90 31.10
C THR A 254 -17.51 15.73 29.82
N LEU A 255 -16.96 15.26 28.70
CA LEU A 255 -17.10 15.94 27.39
C LEU A 255 -18.53 15.84 26.85
N ILE A 256 -19.15 14.67 26.95
CA ILE A 256 -20.51 14.41 26.41
C ILE A 256 -21.59 15.28 27.09
N LYS A 257 -21.40 15.63 28.36
CA LYS A 257 -22.36 16.45 29.12
C LYS A 257 -22.23 17.95 28.86
N ASP A 258 -21.17 18.40 28.19
CA ASP A 258 -20.89 19.81 27.97
C ASP A 258 -21.45 20.25 26.62
N GLU A 259 -22.40 21.19 26.64
CA GLU A 259 -23.08 21.73 25.46
C GLU A 259 -22.08 22.33 24.44
N ALA A 260 -20.90 22.75 24.90
CA ALA A 260 -19.85 23.26 24.03
C ALA A 260 -19.30 22.22 23.03
N TYR A 261 -19.57 20.92 23.25
CA TYR A 261 -19.02 19.80 22.46
C TYR A 261 -20.06 18.97 21.74
N PHE A 262 -21.31 19.43 21.65
CA PHE A 262 -22.40 18.69 21.00
C PHE A 262 -22.15 18.46 19.49
N ASP A 263 -21.39 19.34 18.83
CA ASP A 263 -20.98 19.14 17.43
C ASP A 263 -20.04 17.93 17.25
N SER A 264 -19.45 17.41 18.34
CA SER A 264 -18.58 16.22 18.36
C SER A 264 -19.22 15.02 19.07
N LEU A 265 -20.52 15.08 19.38
CA LEU A 265 -21.18 14.08 20.21
C LEU A 265 -21.11 12.67 19.63
N GLY A 266 -21.30 12.50 18.32
CA GLY A 266 -21.18 11.19 17.66
C GLY A 266 -19.79 10.56 17.85
N VAL A 267 -18.72 11.33 17.64
CA VAL A 267 -17.33 10.86 17.83
C VAL A 267 -17.05 10.49 19.30
N LEU A 268 -17.55 11.28 20.23
CA LEU A 268 -17.41 10.98 21.66
C LEU A 268 -18.18 9.72 22.06
N LYS A 269 -19.38 9.50 21.51
CA LYS A 269 -20.20 8.32 21.75
C LYS A 269 -19.60 7.06 21.14
N LEU A 270 -19.02 7.11 19.94
CA LEU A 270 -18.24 5.99 19.40
C LEU A 270 -17.14 5.56 20.36
N LYS A 271 -16.38 6.54 20.87
CA LYS A 271 -15.29 6.25 21.83
C LYS A 271 -15.79 5.80 23.20
N LEU A 272 -17.01 6.18 23.58
CA LEU A 272 -17.68 5.69 24.77
C LEU A 272 -18.07 4.22 24.61
N ALA A 273 -18.66 3.86 23.46
CA ALA A 273 -19.05 2.49 23.12
C ALA A 273 -17.83 1.55 23.07
N GLU A 274 -16.72 1.98 22.46
CA GLU A 274 -15.44 1.23 22.48
C GLU A 274 -14.93 1.00 23.91
N GLY A 275 -15.18 1.94 24.82
CA GLY A 275 -14.89 1.76 26.24
C GLY A 275 -15.73 0.66 26.90
N TYR A 276 -16.99 0.50 26.49
CA TYR A 276 -17.85 -0.60 26.96
C TYR A 276 -17.45 -1.93 26.34
N GLU A 277 -16.98 -1.96 25.08
CA GLU A 277 -16.38 -3.17 24.49
C GLU A 277 -15.14 -3.62 25.29
N TYR A 278 -14.24 -2.70 25.63
CA TYR A 278 -13.09 -3.02 26.50
C TYR A 278 -13.47 -3.50 27.91
N LYS A 279 -14.70 -3.24 28.33
CA LYS A 279 -15.27 -3.69 29.60
C LYS A 279 -16.01 -5.03 29.47
N ASP A 280 -16.09 -5.60 28.26
CA ASP A 280 -16.88 -6.79 27.95
C ASP A 280 -18.40 -6.59 28.18
N ASP A 281 -18.86 -5.34 28.05
CA ASP A 281 -20.25 -4.92 28.22
C ASP A 281 -20.86 -4.61 26.83
N LEU A 282 -20.93 -5.65 26.00
CA LEU A 282 -21.36 -5.57 24.59
C LEU A 282 -22.78 -5.00 24.44
N ASP A 283 -23.68 -5.32 25.37
CA ASP A 283 -25.05 -4.79 25.38
C ASP A 283 -25.08 -3.25 25.41
N GLN A 284 -24.22 -2.63 26.25
CA GLN A 284 -24.12 -1.17 26.30
C GLN A 284 -23.40 -0.60 25.07
N ALA A 285 -22.34 -1.25 24.61
CA ALA A 285 -21.61 -0.82 23.42
C ALA A 285 -22.53 -0.78 22.20
N GLU A 286 -23.26 -1.86 21.94
CA GLU A 286 -24.21 -1.99 20.83
C GLU A 286 -25.32 -0.93 20.90
N ALA A 287 -25.89 -0.69 22.08
CA ALA A 287 -26.92 0.32 22.24
C ALA A 287 -26.43 1.71 21.83
N ILE A 288 -25.20 2.07 22.23
CA ILE A 288 -24.58 3.36 21.89
C ILE A 288 -24.22 3.41 20.40
N TYR A 289 -23.64 2.34 19.83
CA TYR A 289 -23.36 2.30 18.39
C TYR A 289 -24.64 2.42 17.56
N GLN A 290 -25.71 1.75 17.95
CA GLN A 290 -26.99 1.80 17.26
C GLN A 290 -27.62 3.21 17.33
N GLU A 291 -27.49 3.88 18.47
CA GLU A 291 -27.88 5.29 18.64
C GLU A 291 -27.09 6.19 17.68
N VAL A 292 -25.76 6.08 17.67
CA VAL A 292 -24.90 6.88 16.77
C VAL A 292 -25.22 6.60 15.31
N ALA A 293 -25.35 5.33 14.92
CA ALA A 293 -25.61 4.92 13.55
C ALA A 293 -26.95 5.43 12.99
N THR A 294 -27.94 5.69 13.86
CA THR A 294 -29.30 6.08 13.45
C THR A 294 -29.59 7.58 13.61
N GLU A 295 -28.98 8.24 14.60
CA GLU A 295 -29.26 9.65 14.91
C GLU A 295 -28.23 10.64 14.35
N GLU A 296 -27.01 10.17 14.04
CA GLU A 296 -25.91 11.05 13.63
C GLU A 296 -26.10 11.58 12.19
N LYS A 297 -25.87 12.89 12.00
CA LYS A 297 -26.00 13.53 10.70
C LYS A 297 -24.73 13.37 9.86
N ASN A 298 -23.59 13.22 10.53
CA ASN A 298 -22.33 12.98 9.85
C ASN A 298 -22.29 11.53 9.33
N ARG A 299 -22.42 11.37 8.01
CA ARG A 299 -22.42 10.07 7.34
C ARG A 299 -21.19 9.21 7.67
N ARG A 300 -20.02 9.82 7.87
CA ARG A 300 -18.79 9.08 8.19
C ARG A 300 -18.86 8.44 9.57
N VAL A 301 -19.33 9.21 10.56
CA VAL A 301 -19.48 8.74 11.95
C VAL A 301 -20.59 7.69 12.03
N ALA A 302 -21.69 7.87 11.29
CA ALA A 302 -22.75 6.86 11.19
C ALA A 302 -22.27 5.57 10.49
N ALA A 303 -21.46 5.68 9.44
CA ALA A 303 -20.88 4.55 8.73
C ALA A 303 -19.91 3.77 9.64
N GLU A 304 -19.06 4.45 10.41
CA GLU A 304 -18.18 3.83 11.40
C GLU A 304 -18.96 3.05 12.47
N ALA A 305 -20.06 3.62 12.99
CA ALA A 305 -20.93 2.92 13.93
C ALA A 305 -21.55 1.65 13.34
N TYR A 306 -22.08 1.72 12.11
CA TYR A 306 -22.62 0.54 11.42
C TYR A 306 -21.55 -0.50 11.11
N TYR A 307 -20.34 -0.07 10.79
CA TYR A 307 -19.23 -0.98 10.52
C TYR A 307 -18.88 -1.80 11.77
N ILE A 308 -18.74 -1.15 12.92
CA ILE A 308 -18.48 -1.82 14.20
C ILE A 308 -19.64 -2.76 14.58
N LEU A 309 -20.89 -2.35 14.39
CA LEU A 309 -22.04 -3.25 14.56
C LEU A 309 -21.94 -4.47 13.62
N GLY A 310 -21.54 -4.28 12.37
CA GLY A 310 -21.31 -5.38 11.43
C GLY A 310 -20.28 -6.40 11.96
N LEU A 311 -19.18 -5.92 12.53
CA LEU A 311 -18.14 -6.75 13.14
C LEU A 311 -18.66 -7.51 14.36
N ILE A 312 -19.33 -6.82 15.29
CA ILE A 312 -19.91 -7.42 16.51
C ILE A 312 -20.88 -8.54 16.12
N TYR A 313 -21.77 -8.28 15.15
CA TYR A 313 -22.73 -9.29 14.71
C TYR A 313 -22.08 -10.46 13.96
N GLN A 314 -20.98 -10.22 13.25
CA GLN A 314 -20.25 -11.27 12.54
C GLN A 314 -19.47 -12.18 13.50
N PHE A 315 -18.77 -11.60 14.48
CA PHE A 315 -17.78 -12.31 15.28
C PHE A 315 -18.28 -12.70 16.67
N ASP A 316 -19.09 -11.87 17.33
CA ASP A 316 -19.57 -12.14 18.69
C ASP A 316 -20.93 -12.83 18.71
N HIS A 317 -21.86 -12.42 17.83
CA HIS A 317 -23.20 -13.03 17.74
C HIS A 317 -23.33 -14.16 16.74
N ASP A 318 -22.37 -14.29 15.82
CA ASP A 318 -22.42 -15.20 14.69
C ASP A 318 -23.68 -15.05 13.78
N ASP A 319 -24.29 -13.86 13.77
CA ASP A 319 -25.46 -13.54 12.96
C ASP A 319 -25.03 -12.82 11.67
N LEU A 320 -24.58 -13.63 10.71
CA LEU A 320 -24.09 -13.15 9.42
C LEU A 320 -25.13 -12.34 8.63
N LYS A 321 -26.43 -12.63 8.85
CA LYS A 321 -27.50 -11.91 8.17
C LYS A 321 -27.54 -10.46 8.65
N LYS A 322 -27.56 -10.23 9.97
CA LYS A 322 -27.50 -8.88 10.52
C LYS A 322 -26.17 -8.20 10.22
N ALA A 323 -25.05 -8.92 10.31
CA ALA A 323 -23.74 -8.37 9.95
C ALA A 323 -23.76 -7.80 8.53
N LYS A 324 -24.28 -8.59 7.56
CA LYS A 324 -24.45 -8.14 6.18
C LYS A 324 -25.36 -6.91 6.06
N GLU A 325 -26.51 -6.90 6.74
CA GLU A 325 -27.42 -5.74 6.74
C GLU A 325 -26.71 -4.46 7.23
N TYR A 326 -25.81 -4.57 8.22
CA TYR A 326 -25.03 -3.44 8.69
C TYR A 326 -23.93 -3.04 7.70
N TYR A 327 -23.17 -3.98 7.15
CA TYR A 327 -22.18 -3.70 6.11
C TYR A 327 -22.79 -3.02 4.88
N ASP A 328 -23.96 -3.47 4.43
CA ASP A 328 -24.69 -2.84 3.33
C ASP A 328 -25.05 -1.37 3.63
N LYS A 329 -25.34 -1.03 4.89
CA LYS A 329 -25.56 0.36 5.32
C LYS A 329 -24.27 1.18 5.29
N VAL A 330 -23.13 0.60 5.67
CA VAL A 330 -21.81 1.25 5.55
C VAL A 330 -21.55 1.61 4.08
N VAL A 331 -21.74 0.66 3.17
CA VAL A 331 -21.56 0.87 1.72
C VAL A 331 -22.50 1.97 1.20
N GLY A 332 -23.76 2.00 1.65
CA GLY A 332 -24.69 3.07 1.29
C GLY A 332 -24.28 4.45 1.82
N LEU A 333 -23.60 4.52 2.97
CA LEU A 333 -23.22 5.76 3.62
C LEU A 333 -21.86 6.30 3.19
N ASP A 334 -20.85 5.46 3.03
CA ASP A 334 -19.46 5.89 2.78
C ASP A 334 -18.61 4.81 2.08
N ARG A 335 -19.06 4.34 0.92
CA ARG A 335 -18.40 3.26 0.15
C ARG A 335 -16.90 3.48 -0.11
N SER A 336 -16.46 4.71 -0.37
CA SER A 336 -15.07 4.99 -0.74
C SER A 336 -14.12 5.01 0.46
N SER A 337 -14.64 5.03 1.69
CA SER A 337 -13.81 4.91 2.89
C SER A 337 -13.22 3.51 3.02
N GLU A 338 -12.14 3.38 3.79
CA GLU A 338 -11.53 2.09 4.15
C GLU A 338 -12.56 1.12 4.73
N ASN A 339 -13.32 1.56 5.74
CA ASN A 339 -14.43 0.80 6.31
C ASN A 339 -15.50 0.44 5.27
N GLY A 340 -15.74 1.33 4.30
CA GLY A 340 -16.70 1.10 3.22
C GLY A 340 -16.27 0.00 2.23
N GLN A 341 -14.98 -0.06 1.90
CA GLN A 341 -14.43 -1.10 1.04
C GLN A 341 -14.38 -2.44 1.75
N ASP A 342 -13.93 -2.47 3.01
CA ASP A 342 -13.94 -3.70 3.81
C ASP A 342 -15.38 -4.20 4.04
N ALA A 343 -16.32 -3.32 4.39
CA ALA A 343 -17.74 -3.67 4.50
C ALA A 343 -18.31 -4.23 3.18
N LEU A 344 -17.94 -3.65 2.03
CA LEU A 344 -18.36 -4.16 0.73
C LEU A 344 -17.87 -5.58 0.50
N GLN A 345 -16.60 -5.84 0.80
CA GLN A 345 -16.00 -7.16 0.66
C GLN A 345 -16.70 -8.17 1.58
N ARG A 346 -16.85 -7.84 2.86
CA ARG A 346 -17.55 -8.69 3.85
C ARG A 346 -19.00 -8.96 3.47
N SER A 347 -19.74 -7.94 3.02
CA SER A 347 -21.12 -8.11 2.54
C SER A 347 -21.18 -9.04 1.31
N SER A 348 -20.25 -8.88 0.38
CA SER A 348 -20.14 -9.73 -0.81
C SER A 348 -19.85 -11.19 -0.43
N ASP A 349 -18.89 -11.42 0.46
CA ASP A 349 -18.51 -12.75 0.91
C ASP A 349 -19.64 -13.44 1.68
N ILE A 350 -20.35 -12.73 2.56
CA ILE A 350 -21.55 -13.28 3.20
C ILE A 350 -22.64 -13.56 2.16
N GLY A 351 -22.81 -12.70 1.15
CA GLY A 351 -23.76 -12.91 0.07
C GLY A 351 -23.46 -14.13 -0.81
N LYS A 352 -22.20 -14.54 -0.93
CA LYS A 352 -21.81 -15.78 -1.64
C LYS A 352 -22.29 -17.03 -0.89
N LEU A 353 -22.32 -17.02 0.44
CA LEU A 353 -22.85 -18.14 1.24
C LEU A 353 -24.29 -18.50 0.83
N GLU A 354 -25.14 -17.50 0.63
CA GLU A 354 -26.54 -17.73 0.22
C GLU A 354 -26.64 -18.42 -1.15
N ARG A 355 -25.67 -18.20 -2.04
CA ARG A 355 -25.61 -18.85 -3.35
C ARG A 355 -25.09 -20.27 -3.25
N PHE A 356 -24.11 -20.50 -2.39
CA PHE A 356 -23.42 -21.79 -2.23
C PHE A 356 -24.20 -22.79 -1.37
N ALA A 357 -25.14 -22.35 -0.53
CA ALA A 357 -25.97 -23.22 0.33
C ALA A 357 -26.97 -24.14 -0.42
N ARG A 358 -26.75 -24.43 -1.71
CA ARG A 358 -27.60 -25.34 -2.50
C ARG A 358 -27.09 -26.77 -2.36
N THR A 359 -27.78 -27.55 -1.55
CA THR A 359 -27.57 -29.01 -1.44
C THR A 359 -28.03 -29.71 -2.73
N LEU A 360 -27.13 -30.39 -3.44
CA LEU A 360 -27.50 -31.35 -4.48
C LEU A 360 -27.95 -32.66 -3.84
N GLU A 361 -29.15 -33.13 -4.14
CA GLU A 361 -29.57 -34.50 -3.81
C GLU A 361 -29.12 -35.44 -4.94
N ILE A 362 -28.18 -36.35 -4.65
CA ILE A 362 -27.70 -37.33 -5.62
C ILE A 362 -28.70 -38.48 -5.71
N ASP A 363 -29.20 -38.73 -6.92
CA ASP A 363 -30.03 -39.88 -7.25
C ASP A 363 -29.50 -40.64 -8.48
N SER A 364 -30.18 -41.73 -8.87
CA SER A 364 -29.75 -42.58 -9.99
C SER A 364 -29.77 -41.89 -11.37
N THR A 365 -30.29 -40.67 -11.46
CA THR A 365 -30.36 -39.87 -12.70
C THR A 365 -29.40 -38.69 -12.72
N THR A 366 -28.68 -38.45 -11.62
CA THR A 366 -27.71 -37.36 -11.51
C THR A 366 -26.50 -37.65 -12.41
N THR A 367 -26.14 -36.68 -13.24
CA THR A 367 -24.98 -36.81 -14.15
C THR A 367 -23.67 -36.59 -13.38
N GLN A 368 -22.57 -37.16 -13.90
CA GLN A 368 -21.24 -36.94 -13.32
C GLN A 368 -20.90 -35.44 -13.29
N ASP A 369 -21.14 -34.71 -14.38
CA ASP A 369 -20.93 -33.25 -14.44
C ASP A 369 -21.70 -32.49 -13.34
N ALA A 370 -22.88 -32.96 -12.95
CA ALA A 370 -23.66 -32.32 -11.89
C ALA A 370 -23.07 -32.62 -10.50
N ILE A 371 -22.56 -33.85 -10.31
CA ILE A 371 -21.82 -34.24 -9.09
C ILE A 371 -20.54 -33.39 -8.98
N ASP A 372 -19.78 -33.26 -10.06
CA ASP A 372 -18.54 -32.48 -10.08
C ASP A 372 -18.80 -30.98 -9.80
N ALA A 373 -19.81 -30.39 -10.44
CA ALA A 373 -20.17 -29.00 -10.20
C ALA A 373 -20.65 -28.73 -8.74
N ALA A 374 -21.35 -29.69 -8.14
CA ALA A 374 -21.78 -29.59 -6.75
C ALA A 374 -20.60 -29.73 -5.78
N ALA A 375 -19.70 -30.69 -6.01
CA ALA A 375 -18.47 -30.84 -5.23
C ALA A 375 -17.61 -29.57 -5.32
N TYR A 376 -17.42 -29.01 -6.51
CA TYR A 376 -16.69 -27.75 -6.70
C TYR A 376 -17.34 -26.58 -5.94
N THR A 377 -18.67 -26.46 -5.98
CA THR A 377 -19.39 -25.43 -5.22
C THR A 377 -19.17 -25.59 -3.71
N GLN A 378 -19.20 -26.84 -3.23
CA GLN A 378 -18.96 -27.16 -1.83
C GLN A 378 -17.51 -26.86 -1.40
N TYR A 379 -16.55 -27.10 -2.30
CA TYR A 379 -15.14 -26.76 -2.09
C TYR A 379 -14.98 -25.24 -1.91
N GLN A 380 -15.56 -24.45 -2.81
CA GLN A 380 -15.55 -22.98 -2.72
C GLN A 380 -16.21 -22.45 -1.43
N LEU A 381 -17.26 -23.12 -0.95
CA LEU A 381 -17.91 -22.78 0.32
C LEU A 381 -16.95 -23.00 1.50
N ALA A 382 -16.25 -24.13 1.53
CA ALA A 382 -15.26 -24.42 2.56
C ALA A 382 -14.12 -23.38 2.55
N GLU A 383 -13.58 -23.03 1.38
CA GLU A 383 -12.54 -22.00 1.26
C GLU A 383 -13.02 -20.62 1.70
N LEU A 384 -14.25 -20.24 1.36
CA LEU A 384 -14.86 -18.98 1.80
C LEU A 384 -14.91 -18.92 3.33
N HIS A 385 -15.32 -20.02 3.98
CA HIS A 385 -15.32 -20.12 5.44
C HIS A 385 -13.91 -20.03 6.03
N TRP A 386 -12.93 -20.70 5.41
CA TRP A 386 -11.55 -20.74 5.90
C TRP A 386 -10.86 -19.38 5.76
N PHE A 387 -10.80 -18.84 4.54
CA PHE A 387 -9.97 -17.69 4.22
C PHE A 387 -10.64 -16.34 4.40
N LYS A 388 -11.96 -16.25 4.20
CA LYS A 388 -12.66 -14.94 4.17
C LYS A 388 -13.48 -14.67 5.41
N LEU A 389 -14.05 -15.71 6.02
CA LEU A 389 -14.92 -15.56 7.18
C LEU A 389 -14.25 -15.88 8.52
N ASN A 390 -13.01 -16.38 8.49
CA ASN A 390 -12.27 -16.82 9.68
C ASN A 390 -13.07 -17.84 10.52
N LYS A 391 -13.67 -18.83 9.85
CA LYS A 391 -14.47 -19.91 10.45
C LYS A 391 -13.85 -21.28 10.12
N PRO A 392 -12.67 -21.60 10.68
CA PRO A 392 -11.92 -22.80 10.30
C PRO A 392 -12.65 -24.11 10.62
N ASP A 393 -13.34 -24.20 11.76
CA ASP A 393 -14.12 -25.40 12.10
C ASP A 393 -15.29 -25.62 11.14
N THR A 394 -16.01 -24.55 10.75
CA THR A 394 -17.08 -24.64 9.74
C THR A 394 -16.50 -25.07 8.41
N ALA A 395 -15.39 -24.46 7.98
CA ALA A 395 -14.73 -24.82 6.74
C ALA A 395 -14.32 -26.29 6.68
N ILE A 396 -13.79 -26.84 7.79
CA ILE A 396 -13.45 -28.28 7.91
C ILE A 396 -14.70 -29.14 7.77
N LEU A 397 -15.83 -28.74 8.37
CA LEU A 397 -17.09 -29.46 8.24
C LEU A 397 -17.62 -29.44 6.80
N GLU A 398 -17.57 -28.28 6.14
CA GLU A 398 -17.99 -28.15 4.74
C GLU A 398 -17.09 -28.97 3.80
N MET A 399 -15.78 -29.01 4.06
CA MET A 399 -14.84 -29.83 3.29
C MET A 399 -15.03 -31.33 3.57
N GLN A 400 -15.31 -31.72 4.82
CA GLN A 400 -15.67 -33.10 5.15
C GLN A 400 -16.97 -33.51 4.44
N TYR A 401 -17.96 -32.63 4.41
CA TYR A 401 -19.22 -32.88 3.71
C TYR A 401 -19.00 -33.11 2.20
N LEU A 402 -18.08 -32.37 1.57
CA LEU A 402 -17.67 -32.60 0.18
C LEU A 402 -17.20 -34.04 0.00
N VAL A 403 -16.21 -34.45 0.80
CA VAL A 403 -15.57 -35.76 0.71
C VAL A 403 -16.59 -36.88 0.93
N ASP A 404 -17.47 -36.73 1.92
CA ASP A 404 -18.44 -37.76 2.29
C ASP A 404 -19.61 -37.87 1.29
N SER A 405 -20.04 -36.75 0.71
CA SER A 405 -21.25 -36.68 -0.12
C SER A 405 -20.97 -36.86 -1.60
N PHE A 406 -19.77 -36.52 -2.07
CA PHE A 406 -19.40 -36.57 -3.48
C PHE A 406 -18.18 -37.47 -3.75
N PRO A 407 -18.13 -38.73 -3.26
CA PRO A 407 -16.93 -39.56 -3.36
C PRO A 407 -16.49 -39.91 -4.80
N THR A 408 -17.32 -39.67 -5.80
CA THR A 408 -16.97 -39.90 -7.21
C THR A 408 -16.63 -38.62 -7.97
N ALA A 409 -16.65 -37.46 -7.31
CA ALA A 409 -16.33 -36.19 -7.96
C ALA A 409 -14.85 -36.07 -8.28
N TYR A 410 -14.52 -35.41 -9.40
CA TYR A 410 -13.14 -35.14 -9.81
C TYR A 410 -12.34 -34.42 -8.72
N ASP A 411 -12.96 -33.44 -8.04
CA ASP A 411 -12.32 -32.62 -7.00
C ASP A 411 -12.26 -33.28 -5.62
N THR A 412 -12.82 -34.48 -5.42
CA THR A 412 -12.84 -35.11 -4.10
C THR A 412 -11.44 -35.41 -3.54
N PRO A 413 -10.48 -35.95 -4.33
CA PRO A 413 -9.11 -36.10 -3.87
C PRO A 413 -8.45 -34.75 -3.50
N LYS A 414 -8.72 -33.67 -4.27
CA LYS A 414 -8.28 -32.30 -3.93
C LYS A 414 -8.90 -31.84 -2.60
N GLY A 415 -10.19 -32.10 -2.39
CA GLY A 415 -10.90 -31.82 -1.14
C GLY A 415 -10.33 -32.60 0.05
N MET A 416 -9.96 -33.87 -0.12
CA MET A 416 -9.31 -34.69 0.90
C MET A 416 -7.92 -34.15 1.28
N ILE A 417 -7.12 -33.73 0.29
CA ILE A 417 -5.81 -33.11 0.54
C ILE A 417 -5.99 -31.80 1.32
N SER A 418 -6.93 -30.95 0.88
CA SER A 418 -7.24 -29.68 1.55
C SER A 418 -7.72 -29.92 2.99
N LEU A 419 -8.64 -30.86 3.20
CA LEU A 419 -9.12 -31.27 4.52
C LEU A 419 -7.97 -31.76 5.43
N SER A 420 -7.04 -32.54 4.88
CA SER A 420 -5.85 -33.01 5.60
C SER A 420 -5.01 -31.83 6.09
N GLN A 421 -4.75 -30.86 5.22
CA GLN A 421 -4.00 -29.65 5.57
C GLN A 421 -4.75 -28.80 6.60
N MET A 422 -6.05 -28.58 6.43
CA MET A 422 -6.89 -27.84 7.38
C MET A 422 -6.89 -28.48 8.77
N ILE A 423 -6.99 -29.82 8.86
CA ILE A 423 -6.90 -30.55 10.14
C ILE A 423 -5.50 -30.43 10.74
N ARG A 424 -4.45 -30.55 9.91
CA ARG A 424 -3.06 -30.40 10.37
C ARG A 424 -2.80 -28.99 10.90
N GLU A 425 -3.38 -27.98 10.28
CA GLU A 425 -3.17 -26.59 10.65
C GLU A 425 -4.02 -26.17 11.85
N HIS A 426 -5.33 -26.42 11.82
CA HIS A 426 -6.25 -25.94 12.84
C HIS A 426 -6.30 -26.85 14.07
N HIS A 427 -6.43 -28.16 13.87
CA HIS A 427 -6.55 -29.13 14.96
C HIS A 427 -5.19 -29.68 15.43
N LYS A 428 -4.12 -29.45 14.66
CA LYS A 428 -2.77 -29.99 14.91
C LYS A 428 -2.74 -31.53 14.96
N ASP A 429 -3.73 -32.20 14.36
CA ASP A 429 -3.83 -33.66 14.31
C ASP A 429 -3.17 -34.21 13.04
N THR A 430 -1.86 -34.41 13.12
CA THR A 430 -1.04 -34.95 12.02
C THR A 430 -1.39 -36.40 11.69
N ALA A 431 -1.84 -37.20 12.67
CA ALA A 431 -2.18 -38.60 12.44
C ALA A 431 -3.45 -38.75 11.61
N LYS A 432 -4.48 -37.98 11.93
CA LYS A 432 -5.71 -37.91 11.13
C LYS A 432 -5.43 -37.33 9.75
N ALA A 433 -4.63 -36.26 9.66
CA ALA A 433 -4.23 -35.67 8.39
C ALA A 433 -3.51 -36.68 7.48
N ASP A 434 -2.50 -37.39 7.98
CA ASP A 434 -1.79 -38.44 7.24
C ASP A 434 -2.72 -39.59 6.82
N SER A 435 -3.68 -39.96 7.67
CA SER A 435 -4.65 -41.01 7.35
C SER A 435 -5.50 -40.63 6.14
N ILE A 436 -5.89 -39.35 6.02
CA ILE A 436 -6.68 -38.86 4.88
C ILE A 436 -5.84 -38.89 3.61
N LEU A 437 -4.57 -38.47 3.66
CA LEU A 437 -3.68 -38.52 2.49
C LEU A 437 -3.42 -39.97 2.03
N ARG A 438 -3.30 -40.92 2.96
CA ARG A 438 -3.19 -42.35 2.59
C ARG A 438 -4.47 -42.87 1.93
N ALA A 439 -5.64 -42.40 2.38
CA ALA A 439 -6.90 -42.74 1.73
C ALA A 439 -6.97 -42.21 0.28
N VAL A 440 -6.40 -41.04 -0.01
CA VAL A 440 -6.27 -40.54 -1.41
C VAL A 440 -5.51 -41.56 -2.27
N LEU A 441 -4.37 -42.06 -1.78
CA LEU A 441 -3.55 -43.02 -2.49
C LEU A 441 -4.25 -44.38 -2.70
N GLU A 442 -5.01 -44.84 -1.70
CA GLU A 442 -5.68 -46.16 -1.72
C GLU A 442 -6.99 -46.15 -2.51
N GLU A 443 -7.81 -45.11 -2.35
CA GLU A 443 -9.16 -45.02 -2.92
C GLU A 443 -9.17 -44.35 -4.31
N TYR A 444 -8.22 -43.46 -4.58
CA TYR A 444 -8.12 -42.70 -5.83
C TYR A 444 -6.76 -42.87 -6.53
N PRO A 445 -6.30 -44.12 -6.80
CA PRO A 445 -4.96 -44.40 -7.29
C PRO A 445 -4.66 -43.93 -8.73
N GLN A 446 -5.64 -43.34 -9.41
CA GLN A 446 -5.53 -42.79 -10.78
C GLN A 446 -5.83 -41.29 -10.83
N SER A 447 -5.97 -40.65 -9.67
CA SER A 447 -6.23 -39.22 -9.59
C SER A 447 -4.99 -38.40 -9.92
N ASP A 448 -5.20 -37.25 -10.58
CA ASP A 448 -4.13 -36.28 -10.88
C ASP A 448 -3.50 -35.69 -9.60
N PHE A 449 -4.11 -35.91 -8.43
CA PHE A 449 -3.67 -35.41 -7.12
C PHE A 449 -2.81 -36.41 -6.32
N VAL A 450 -2.49 -37.59 -6.88
CA VAL A 450 -1.70 -38.65 -6.20
C VAL A 450 -0.29 -38.18 -5.83
N SER A 451 0.39 -37.48 -6.73
CA SER A 451 1.75 -36.97 -6.50
C SER A 451 1.80 -35.99 -5.33
N GLN A 452 0.83 -35.08 -5.25
CA GLN A 452 0.70 -34.13 -4.14
C GLN A 452 0.48 -34.84 -2.79
N ALA A 453 -0.34 -35.91 -2.77
CA ALA A 453 -0.54 -36.71 -1.56
C ALA A 453 0.75 -37.45 -1.14
N LEU A 454 1.51 -38.00 -2.10
CA LEU A 454 2.82 -38.61 -1.83
C LEU A 454 3.80 -37.61 -1.25
N GLU A 455 3.87 -36.41 -1.82
CA GLU A 455 4.75 -35.34 -1.37
C GLU A 455 4.45 -34.90 0.06
N LEU A 456 3.17 -34.64 0.38
CA LEU A 456 2.75 -34.26 1.73
C LEU A 456 2.97 -35.37 2.77
N LEU A 457 3.02 -36.63 2.34
CA LEU A 457 3.39 -37.77 3.17
C LEU A 457 4.92 -38.01 3.23
N GLY A 458 5.72 -37.28 2.46
CA GLY A 458 7.17 -37.46 2.35
C GLY A 458 7.57 -38.78 1.68
N LEU A 459 6.77 -39.24 0.70
CA LEU A 459 6.93 -40.53 0.02
C LEU A 459 7.49 -40.42 -1.40
N LEU A 460 7.84 -39.23 -1.90
CA LEU A 460 8.54 -39.06 -3.18
C LEU A 460 9.86 -39.83 -3.20
N GLY A 461 10.20 -40.43 -4.34
CA GLY A 461 11.39 -41.29 -4.52
C GLY A 461 11.33 -42.64 -3.81
N THR A 462 10.22 -42.99 -3.17
CA THR A 462 10.04 -44.31 -2.55
C THR A 462 9.45 -45.34 -3.53
N ALA A 463 9.30 -46.59 -3.07
CA ALA A 463 8.61 -47.62 -3.84
C ALA A 463 7.14 -47.27 -4.14
N ALA A 464 6.50 -46.45 -3.30
CA ALA A 464 5.14 -45.97 -3.56
C ALA A 464 5.13 -45.03 -4.77
N ASP A 465 5.98 -44.00 -4.75
CA ASP A 465 6.18 -43.04 -5.85
C ASP A 465 6.51 -43.75 -7.18
N THR A 466 7.46 -44.69 -7.15
CA THR A 466 7.81 -45.52 -8.31
C THR A 466 6.65 -46.40 -8.77
N GLY A 467 5.87 -46.95 -7.84
CA GLY A 467 4.71 -47.79 -8.15
C GLY A 467 3.61 -47.03 -8.89
N TYR A 468 3.27 -45.82 -8.43
CA TYR A 468 2.27 -44.97 -9.10
C TYR A 468 2.77 -44.48 -10.46
N ALA A 469 4.02 -43.99 -10.55
CA ALA A 469 4.63 -43.62 -11.83
C ALA A 469 4.59 -44.79 -12.84
N GLY A 470 4.87 -46.01 -12.38
CA GLY A 470 4.80 -47.22 -13.21
C GLY A 470 3.41 -47.53 -13.76
N ALA A 471 2.33 -47.16 -13.04
CA ALA A 471 0.97 -47.30 -13.55
C ALA A 471 0.70 -46.36 -14.73
N TYR A 472 1.17 -45.11 -14.65
CA TYR A 472 1.06 -44.14 -15.76
C TYR A 472 1.92 -44.56 -16.95
N ILE A 473 3.15 -45.06 -16.73
CA ILE A 473 3.98 -45.65 -17.80
C ILE A 473 3.24 -46.77 -18.51
N LYS A 474 2.68 -47.72 -17.76
CA LYS A 474 1.95 -48.84 -18.34
C LYS A 474 0.75 -48.34 -19.17
N ARG A 475 0.02 -47.34 -18.67
CA ARG A 475 -1.11 -46.76 -19.40
C ARG A 475 -0.67 -46.08 -20.70
N ALA A 476 0.47 -45.37 -20.67
CA ALA A 476 1.06 -44.78 -21.86
C ALA A 476 1.45 -45.85 -22.89
N GLU A 477 2.04 -46.96 -22.45
CA GLU A 477 2.39 -48.09 -23.31
C GLU A 477 1.16 -48.78 -23.91
N ASP A 478 0.09 -48.96 -23.11
CA ASP A 478 -1.18 -49.52 -23.59
C ASP A 478 -1.79 -48.62 -24.70
N PHE A 479 -1.77 -47.29 -24.52
CA PHE A 479 -2.24 -46.35 -25.56
C PHE A 479 -1.45 -46.46 -26.86
N LEU A 480 -0.15 -46.74 -26.79
CA LEU A 480 0.69 -46.89 -27.98
C LEU A 480 0.47 -48.20 -28.72
N VAL A 481 0.35 -49.30 -27.98
CA VAL A 481 0.36 -50.65 -28.55
C VAL A 481 -1.05 -51.12 -28.91
N ASP A 482 -2.02 -50.84 -28.06
CA ASP A 482 -3.37 -51.42 -28.17
C ASP A 482 -4.38 -50.43 -28.76
N GLU A 483 -4.23 -49.13 -28.51
CA GLU A 483 -5.19 -48.09 -28.93
C GLU A 483 -4.68 -47.20 -30.07
N GLU A 484 -3.39 -47.27 -30.42
CA GLU A 484 -2.70 -46.41 -31.39
C GLU A 484 -2.93 -44.89 -31.15
N ASN A 485 -3.09 -44.48 -29.89
CA ASN A 485 -3.37 -43.10 -29.48
C ASN A 485 -2.10 -42.44 -28.92
N ILE A 486 -1.31 -41.86 -29.82
CA ILE A 486 0.00 -41.27 -29.52
C ILE A 486 -0.13 -40.05 -28.59
N ASP A 487 -1.12 -39.19 -28.81
CA ASP A 487 -1.33 -37.98 -28.00
C ASP A 487 -1.58 -38.33 -26.53
N SER A 488 -2.37 -39.38 -26.28
CA SER A 488 -2.63 -39.86 -24.92
C SER A 488 -1.38 -40.48 -24.30
N ALA A 489 -0.62 -41.27 -25.05
CA ALA A 489 0.64 -41.80 -24.55
C ALA A 489 1.65 -40.70 -24.20
N HIS A 490 1.77 -39.69 -25.06
CA HIS A 490 2.60 -38.51 -24.83
C HIS A 490 2.17 -37.82 -23.53
N ALA A 491 0.87 -37.53 -23.36
CA ALA A 491 0.35 -36.89 -22.15
C ALA A 491 0.70 -37.66 -20.86
N TYR A 492 0.59 -38.99 -20.86
CA TYR A 492 0.91 -39.82 -19.70
C TYR A 492 2.42 -39.85 -19.39
N TYR A 493 3.29 -39.87 -20.41
CA TYR A 493 4.73 -39.74 -20.18
C TYR A 493 5.10 -38.36 -19.64
N THR A 494 4.52 -37.29 -20.19
CA THR A 494 4.69 -35.92 -19.67
C THR A 494 4.24 -35.86 -18.21
N TYR A 495 3.09 -36.43 -17.87
CA TYR A 495 2.59 -36.46 -16.50
C TYR A 495 3.58 -37.13 -15.51
N VAL A 496 4.22 -38.25 -15.90
CA VAL A 496 5.25 -38.90 -15.07
C VAL A 496 6.45 -37.97 -14.84
N ILE A 497 6.87 -37.21 -15.86
CA ILE A 497 8.02 -36.30 -15.76
C ILE A 497 7.72 -35.15 -14.81
N ASP A 498 6.52 -34.57 -14.91
CA ASP A 498 6.14 -33.38 -14.18
C ASP A 498 5.80 -33.69 -12.71
N HIS A 499 5.22 -34.87 -12.45
CA HIS A 499 4.66 -35.20 -11.14
C HIS A 499 5.43 -36.27 -10.36
N PHE A 500 6.33 -37.03 -11.00
CA PHE A 500 7.12 -38.09 -10.36
C PHE A 500 8.62 -38.00 -10.69
N PRO A 501 9.27 -36.83 -10.43
CA PRO A 501 10.66 -36.58 -10.82
C PRO A 501 11.68 -37.50 -10.13
N ASP A 502 11.34 -38.03 -8.97
CA ASP A 502 12.20 -38.91 -8.17
C ASP A 502 11.94 -40.41 -8.40
N SER A 503 10.98 -40.76 -9.27
CA SER A 503 10.64 -42.16 -9.56
C SER A 503 11.69 -42.86 -10.41
N GLU A 504 11.79 -44.19 -10.31
CA GLU A 504 12.66 -44.98 -11.21
C GLU A 504 12.24 -44.87 -12.70
N TYR A 505 10.99 -44.46 -12.95
CA TYR A 505 10.41 -44.32 -14.29
C TYR A 505 10.62 -42.94 -14.92
N TYR A 506 11.12 -41.95 -14.18
CA TYR A 506 11.35 -40.59 -14.68
C TYR A 506 12.20 -40.58 -15.98
N LEU A 507 13.34 -41.28 -15.95
CA LEU A 507 14.23 -41.35 -17.12
C LEU A 507 13.64 -42.18 -18.27
N GLN A 508 12.79 -43.16 -17.97
CA GLN A 508 12.07 -43.93 -18.99
C GLN A 508 11.08 -43.03 -19.72
N ALA A 509 10.26 -42.25 -19.00
CA ALA A 509 9.29 -41.34 -19.58
C ALA A 509 9.95 -40.28 -20.48
N ARG A 510 11.03 -39.64 -19.99
CA ARG A 510 11.79 -38.67 -20.79
C ARG A 510 12.37 -39.27 -22.07
N PHE A 511 12.93 -40.47 -21.96
CA PHE A 511 13.43 -41.18 -23.14
C PHE A 511 12.29 -41.53 -24.10
N ALA A 512 11.15 -41.99 -23.58
CA ALA A 512 9.98 -42.37 -24.36
C ALA A 512 9.40 -41.19 -25.15
N LEU A 513 9.36 -39.97 -24.60
CA LEU A 513 8.94 -38.78 -25.35
C LEU A 513 9.85 -38.49 -26.55
N ILE A 514 11.17 -38.54 -26.37
CA ILE A 514 12.12 -38.35 -27.49
C ILE A 514 11.90 -39.45 -28.55
N TRP A 515 11.64 -40.68 -28.09
CA TRP A 515 11.34 -41.81 -28.96
C TRP A 515 10.01 -41.65 -29.73
N LEU A 516 8.98 -41.10 -29.11
CA LEU A 516 7.71 -40.81 -29.77
C LEU A 516 7.89 -39.78 -30.89
N THR A 517 8.64 -38.71 -30.61
CA THR A 517 8.97 -37.71 -31.63
C THR A 517 9.76 -38.32 -32.79
N GLU A 518 10.74 -39.18 -32.50
CA GLU A 518 11.50 -39.93 -33.53
C GLU A 518 10.61 -40.81 -34.41
N THR A 519 9.63 -41.48 -33.79
CA THR A 519 8.92 -42.58 -34.44
C THR A 519 7.65 -42.14 -35.15
N TYR A 520 6.94 -41.16 -34.60
CA TYR A 520 5.58 -40.83 -35.02
C TYR A 520 5.42 -39.36 -35.44
N GLU A 521 6.00 -38.41 -34.71
CA GLU A 521 5.75 -36.98 -34.95
C GLU A 521 6.64 -36.41 -36.05
N SER A 522 7.95 -36.71 -36.03
CA SER A 522 8.92 -36.16 -36.98
C SER A 522 10.00 -37.17 -37.40
N PRO A 523 9.62 -38.26 -38.10
CA PRO A 523 10.57 -39.31 -38.45
C PRO A 523 11.65 -38.81 -39.43
N GLY A 524 12.90 -38.82 -38.98
CA GLY A 524 14.05 -38.38 -39.77
C GLY A 524 14.44 -36.91 -39.59
N ASP A 525 13.78 -36.18 -38.68
CA ASP A 525 14.22 -34.84 -38.29
C ASP A 525 15.57 -34.92 -37.54
N SER A 526 16.50 -34.06 -37.95
CA SER A 526 17.82 -33.95 -37.34
C SER A 526 17.76 -33.35 -35.93
N SER A 527 16.66 -32.68 -35.56
CA SER A 527 16.40 -32.14 -34.20
C SER A 527 16.38 -33.24 -33.13
N VAL A 528 15.87 -34.43 -33.45
CA VAL A 528 15.76 -35.58 -32.56
C VAL A 528 17.14 -36.10 -32.10
N ILE A 529 18.16 -35.99 -32.97
CA ILE A 529 19.54 -36.36 -32.61
C ILE A 529 20.09 -35.41 -31.53
N PHE A 530 19.74 -34.13 -31.59
CA PHE A 530 20.11 -33.17 -30.55
C PHE A 530 19.39 -33.48 -29.23
N ALA A 531 18.10 -33.83 -29.27
CA ALA A 531 17.35 -34.23 -28.08
C ALA A 531 17.94 -35.48 -27.39
N TYR A 532 18.30 -36.52 -28.16
CA TYR A 532 19.00 -37.68 -27.59
C TYR A 532 20.40 -37.32 -27.06
N SER A 533 21.13 -36.42 -27.74
CA SER A 533 22.46 -35.98 -27.29
C SER A 533 22.38 -35.23 -25.95
N GLU A 534 21.42 -34.31 -25.84
CA GLU A 534 21.15 -33.57 -24.60
C GLU A 534 20.73 -34.51 -23.46
N PHE A 535 19.90 -35.51 -23.75
CA PHE A 535 19.51 -36.52 -22.76
C PHE A 535 20.72 -37.31 -22.24
N VAL A 536 21.62 -37.74 -23.12
CA VAL A 536 22.85 -38.46 -22.76
C VAL A 536 23.78 -37.60 -21.90
N ASP A 537 23.94 -36.34 -22.27
CA ASP A 537 24.80 -35.39 -21.57
C ASP A 537 24.24 -35.04 -20.18
N SER A 538 22.92 -34.99 -20.06
CA SER A 538 22.21 -34.69 -18.81
C SER A 538 22.19 -35.89 -17.85
N PHE A 539 22.12 -37.12 -18.36
CA PHE A 539 22.00 -38.35 -17.55
C PHE A 539 23.09 -39.39 -17.82
N PRO A 540 24.38 -39.00 -17.73
CA PRO A 540 25.48 -39.86 -18.14
C PRO A 540 25.56 -41.09 -17.24
N GLY A 541 25.60 -42.27 -17.87
CA GLY A 541 25.75 -43.56 -17.18
C GLY A 541 24.45 -44.26 -16.77
N SER A 542 23.28 -43.65 -17.05
CA SER A 542 21.99 -44.34 -16.92
C SER A 542 21.79 -45.39 -18.03
N PHE A 543 20.92 -46.37 -17.78
CA PHE A 543 20.51 -47.36 -18.79
C PHE A 543 19.92 -46.67 -20.03
N TRP A 544 18.98 -45.74 -19.84
CA TRP A 544 18.36 -45.00 -20.93
C TRP A 544 19.34 -44.09 -21.70
N ALA A 545 20.39 -43.57 -21.06
CA ALA A 545 21.45 -42.86 -21.77
C ALA A 545 22.38 -43.79 -22.57
N ALA A 546 22.42 -45.09 -22.27
CA ALA A 546 23.06 -46.06 -23.16
C ALA A 546 22.20 -46.29 -24.40
N GLU A 547 20.89 -46.49 -24.21
CA GLU A 547 19.92 -46.66 -25.29
C GLU A 547 19.89 -45.45 -26.25
N ALA A 548 19.82 -44.23 -25.70
CA ALA A 548 19.88 -42.99 -26.49
C ALA A 548 21.17 -42.87 -27.31
N ARG A 549 22.31 -43.35 -26.79
CA ARG A 549 23.60 -43.34 -27.51
C ARG A 549 23.62 -44.25 -28.72
N GLU A 550 22.92 -45.39 -28.65
CA GLU A 550 22.79 -46.28 -29.80
C GLU A 550 21.99 -45.61 -30.93
N ARG A 551 20.98 -44.81 -30.58
CA ARG A 551 20.14 -44.07 -31.54
C ARG A 551 20.84 -42.89 -32.20
N ILE A 552 21.71 -42.17 -31.49
CA ILE A 552 22.60 -41.14 -32.09
C ILE A 552 23.54 -41.74 -33.14
N SER A 553 23.94 -43.01 -32.95
CA SER A 553 24.90 -43.72 -33.81
C SER A 553 24.24 -44.35 -35.06
N TYR A 554 22.90 -44.41 -35.09
CA TYR A 554 22.14 -45.01 -36.17
C TYR A 554 21.77 -43.98 -37.26
N ARG A 555 22.01 -44.30 -38.54
CA ARG A 555 21.53 -43.51 -39.69
C ARG A 555 20.32 -44.22 -40.32
N PRO A 556 19.15 -43.58 -40.45
CA PRO A 556 18.05 -44.19 -41.18
C PRO A 556 18.34 -44.23 -42.70
N PRO A 557 17.88 -45.25 -43.43
CA PRO A 557 17.89 -45.23 -44.89
C PRO A 557 16.87 -44.18 -45.41
N PRO A 558 16.99 -43.72 -46.68
CA PRO A 558 16.15 -42.65 -47.21
C PRO A 558 14.68 -43.08 -47.28
N GLN A 559 13.76 -42.22 -46.83
CA GLN A 559 12.31 -42.41 -46.95
C GLN A 559 11.83 -42.41 -48.42
N ALA A 560 10.83 -43.25 -48.70
CA ALA A 560 10.01 -43.18 -49.91
C ALA A 560 9.07 -41.95 -49.86
N PRO A 561 8.67 -41.37 -51.01
CA PRO A 561 7.94 -40.10 -51.02
C PRO A 561 6.52 -40.22 -50.44
N PRO A 562 5.99 -39.15 -49.80
CA PRO A 562 4.64 -39.14 -49.25
C PRO A 562 3.57 -39.17 -50.34
N LYS A 563 2.44 -39.81 -50.02
CA LYS A 563 1.19 -39.74 -50.79
C LYS A 563 0.56 -38.35 -50.63
N GLU A 564 0.04 -37.83 -51.74
CA GLU A 564 -0.76 -36.62 -51.84
C GLU A 564 -1.92 -36.61 -50.82
N ALA A 565 -2.02 -35.53 -50.05
CA ALA A 565 -3.23 -35.14 -49.34
C ALA A 565 -3.70 -33.78 -49.85
N ALA A 566 -5.01 -33.67 -49.94
CA ALA A 566 -5.75 -32.75 -50.79
C ALA A 566 -5.73 -31.29 -50.34
N ASP A 567 -5.85 -30.47 -51.37
CA ASP A 567 -6.11 -29.04 -51.46
C ASP A 567 -7.38 -28.61 -50.70
N SER A 568 -7.30 -27.56 -49.89
CA SER A 568 -8.38 -26.57 -49.79
C SER A 568 -7.87 -25.25 -49.20
N THR A 569 -7.78 -24.29 -50.11
CA THR A 569 -7.67 -22.82 -50.01
C THR A 569 -8.34 -22.16 -48.81
N ALA A 570 -7.61 -21.21 -48.23
CA ALA A 570 -8.13 -20.14 -47.37
C ALA A 570 -8.80 -19.04 -48.21
N GLU A 571 -9.95 -18.55 -47.75
CA GLU A 571 -10.53 -17.27 -48.14
C GLU A 571 -10.48 -16.33 -46.93
N GLU A 572 -9.92 -15.14 -47.17
CA GLU A 572 -9.95 -13.97 -46.28
C GLU A 572 -11.32 -13.30 -46.38
N GLU A 573 -11.93 -12.93 -45.25
CA GLU A 573 -12.96 -11.89 -45.20
C GLU A 573 -12.62 -10.88 -44.09
N GLU A 574 -12.37 -9.64 -44.51
CA GLU A 574 -12.49 -8.43 -43.69
C GLU A 574 -13.98 -8.13 -43.43
N ALA A 575 -14.34 -7.73 -42.20
CA ALA A 575 -15.45 -6.80 -41.97
C ALA A 575 -15.38 -6.13 -40.57
N GLU A 576 -15.13 -4.82 -40.61
CA GLU A 576 -15.78 -3.71 -39.90
C GLU A 576 -16.04 -3.73 -38.36
N ASP A 577 -15.38 -2.78 -37.72
CA ASP A 577 -15.76 -2.03 -36.50
C ASP A 577 -17.19 -1.47 -36.59
N PRO A 578 -18.00 -1.56 -35.50
CA PRO A 578 -18.37 -0.31 -34.83
C PRO A 578 -18.60 -0.52 -33.32
N PHE A 579 -17.94 0.27 -32.46
CA PHE A 579 -18.62 1.09 -31.44
C PHE A 579 -17.63 1.98 -30.66
N ALA A 580 -17.68 3.27 -30.97
CA ALA A 580 -17.21 4.34 -30.12
C ALA A 580 -18.33 4.79 -29.17
N SER A 581 -18.05 4.85 -27.86
CA SER A 581 -18.67 5.86 -27.00
C SER A 581 -17.82 6.12 -25.74
N GLU A 582 -17.25 7.32 -25.74
CA GLU A 582 -17.15 8.29 -24.64
C GLU A 582 -16.65 7.82 -23.27
N GLY A 583 -15.44 8.27 -22.95
CA GLY A 583 -14.82 8.14 -21.65
C GLY A 583 -15.49 9.00 -20.58
N GLU A 584 -15.43 8.48 -19.36
CA GLU A 584 -15.68 9.23 -18.14
C GLU A 584 -14.37 9.28 -17.36
N VAL A 585 -13.83 10.50 -17.25
CA VAL A 585 -12.66 10.84 -16.45
C VAL A 585 -13.05 10.73 -14.98
N ILE A 586 -12.60 9.69 -14.30
CA ILE A 586 -12.60 9.66 -12.82
C ILE A 586 -11.30 10.29 -12.36
N GLY A 587 -11.46 11.42 -11.67
CA GLY A 587 -10.39 12.24 -11.16
C GLY A 587 -9.53 11.53 -10.13
N GLU A 588 -8.23 11.79 -10.23
CA GLU A 588 -7.20 11.45 -9.25
C GLU A 588 -7.55 12.01 -7.86
N GLU A 589 -7.68 11.12 -6.88
CA GLU A 589 -7.51 11.48 -5.47
C GLU A 589 -6.01 11.48 -5.16
N ASP A 590 -5.47 12.69 -4.96
CA ASP A 590 -4.12 12.93 -4.48
C ASP A 590 -4.04 12.65 -2.97
N THR A 591 -3.73 11.40 -2.63
CA THR A 591 -3.32 10.97 -1.28
C THR A 591 -1.92 10.36 -1.32
N ALA A 592 -0.96 11.03 -1.98
CA ALA A 592 0.44 10.61 -1.91
C ALA A 592 1.09 11.13 -0.61
N ALA A 593 0.90 10.41 0.49
CA ALA A 593 2.02 10.23 1.39
C ALA A 593 3.16 9.60 0.56
N TYR A 594 4.38 10.13 0.65
CA TYR A 594 5.52 9.47 0.02
C TYR A 594 5.67 8.08 0.65
N ILE A 595 5.25 7.05 -0.09
CA ILE A 595 5.53 5.65 0.22
C ILE A 595 6.84 5.34 -0.49
N ASP A 596 7.82 4.82 0.24
CA ASP A 596 9.09 4.42 -0.34
C ASP A 596 8.80 3.41 -1.49
N PRO A 597 9.36 3.57 -2.71
CA PRO A 597 9.04 2.68 -3.82
C PRO A 597 9.30 1.20 -3.55
N LEU A 598 10.25 0.87 -2.66
CA LEU A 598 10.47 -0.49 -2.20
C LEU A 598 9.38 -0.91 -1.22
N GLU A 599 8.96 -0.04 -0.30
CA GLU A 599 7.82 -0.30 0.59
C GLU A 599 6.53 -0.54 -0.21
N ALA A 600 6.24 0.31 -1.21
CA ALA A 600 5.10 0.17 -2.10
C ALA A 600 5.12 -1.12 -2.94
N LEU A 601 6.32 -1.65 -3.23
CA LEU A 601 6.50 -2.91 -3.93
C LEU A 601 6.13 -4.12 -3.06
N TYR A 602 6.25 -4.02 -1.73
CA TYR A 602 5.89 -5.09 -0.81
C TYR A 602 4.56 -4.83 -0.08
N THR A 603 3.93 -3.67 -0.19
CA THR A 603 2.56 -3.45 0.31
C THR A 603 1.53 -4.03 -0.67
N ALA A 604 0.84 -5.07 -0.22
CA ALA A 604 -0.21 -5.76 -0.97
C ALA A 604 -1.52 -4.96 -1.05
N PRO A 605 -2.46 -5.32 -1.94
CA PRO A 605 -3.72 -4.58 -2.12
C PRO A 605 -4.61 -4.51 -0.87
N ASP A 606 -4.52 -5.48 0.02
CA ASP A 606 -5.22 -5.56 1.30
C ASP A 606 -4.46 -4.87 2.45
N GLY A 607 -3.33 -4.23 2.17
CA GLY A 607 -2.50 -3.55 3.16
C GLY A 607 -1.52 -4.46 3.91
N GLU A 608 -1.52 -5.77 3.64
CA GLU A 608 -0.54 -6.70 4.19
C GLU A 608 0.84 -6.54 3.54
N ILE A 609 1.89 -7.07 4.20
CA ILE A 609 3.24 -7.09 3.66
C ILE A 609 3.40 -8.37 2.85
N ALA A 610 3.54 -8.23 1.53
CA ALA A 610 3.96 -9.32 0.65
C ALA A 610 5.39 -9.76 1.00
N ILE A 611 5.69 -11.04 0.75
CA ILE A 611 7.04 -11.60 0.91
C ILE A 611 7.56 -12.08 -0.44
N ASP A 612 8.88 -12.11 -0.63
CA ASP A 612 9.43 -12.68 -1.86
C ASP A 612 8.97 -14.13 -2.04
N LEU A 613 8.51 -14.47 -3.26
CA LEU A 613 8.25 -15.86 -3.60
C LEU A 613 9.57 -16.65 -3.42
N PRO A 614 9.61 -17.66 -2.54
CA PRO A 614 10.87 -18.35 -2.26
C PRO A 614 11.46 -18.93 -3.55
N SER A 615 12.75 -18.75 -3.76
CA SER A 615 13.39 -19.10 -5.05
C SER A 615 13.28 -20.58 -5.46
N HIS A 616 12.94 -21.47 -4.54
CA HIS A 616 12.69 -22.90 -4.78
C HIS A 616 11.25 -23.19 -5.22
N VAL A 617 10.29 -22.28 -4.98
CA VAL A 617 8.92 -22.35 -5.48
C VAL A 617 8.95 -21.95 -6.96
N LYS A 618 8.86 -22.96 -7.84
CA LYS A 618 8.95 -22.79 -9.29
C LYS A 618 7.58 -22.97 -9.95
N PRO A 619 7.31 -22.28 -11.06
CA PRO A 619 6.22 -22.66 -11.96
C PRO A 619 6.34 -24.14 -12.35
N ILE A 620 5.26 -24.88 -12.25
CA ILE A 620 5.14 -26.27 -12.72
C ILE A 620 4.25 -26.38 -13.95
N GLU A 621 3.28 -25.47 -14.10
CA GLU A 621 2.42 -25.38 -15.27
C GLU A 621 2.17 -23.91 -15.61
N VAL A 622 2.10 -23.59 -16.90
CA VAL A 622 1.66 -22.27 -17.39
C VAL A 622 0.72 -22.52 -18.57
N ARG A 623 -0.60 -22.38 -18.36
CA ARG A 623 -1.58 -22.73 -19.41
C ARG A 623 -1.54 -21.77 -20.60
N TYR A 624 -1.19 -20.51 -20.38
CA TYR A 624 -0.99 -19.52 -21.43
C TYR A 624 0.46 -19.04 -21.41
N GLU A 625 1.32 -19.66 -22.21
CA GLU A 625 2.71 -19.25 -22.29
C GLU A 625 2.85 -17.81 -22.79
N PHE A 626 3.83 -17.09 -22.23
CA PHE A 626 4.13 -15.74 -22.67
C PHE A 626 4.82 -15.75 -24.03
N GLU A 627 4.16 -15.17 -25.03
CA GLU A 627 4.75 -14.88 -26.34
C GLU A 627 5.05 -13.40 -26.48
N TYR A 628 6.30 -13.06 -26.81
CA TYR A 628 6.72 -11.68 -27.01
C TYR A 628 5.91 -11.05 -28.18
N PRO A 629 5.15 -9.96 -27.94
CA PRO A 629 4.24 -9.42 -28.93
C PRO A 629 4.96 -8.77 -30.10
N THR A 630 4.50 -9.05 -31.33
CA THR A 630 5.09 -8.55 -32.58
C THR A 630 5.07 -7.03 -32.68
N GLU A 631 4.05 -6.41 -32.10
CA GLU A 631 3.81 -4.98 -32.02
C GLU A 631 4.87 -4.28 -31.15
N ALA A 632 5.47 -5.01 -30.21
CA ALA A 632 6.51 -4.52 -29.32
C ALA A 632 7.94 -4.81 -29.82
N TYR A 633 8.11 -5.39 -31.02
CA TYR A 633 9.44 -5.72 -31.55
C TYR A 633 10.34 -4.49 -31.68
N ALA A 634 9.76 -3.35 -32.08
CA ALA A 634 10.50 -2.10 -32.21
C ALA A 634 10.97 -1.50 -30.88
N ALA A 635 10.39 -1.92 -29.75
CA ALA A 635 10.73 -1.40 -28.43
C ALA A 635 11.94 -2.12 -27.81
N GLU A 636 12.29 -3.31 -28.30
CA GLU A 636 13.44 -4.12 -27.84
C GLU A 636 13.51 -4.23 -26.30
N TRP A 637 12.36 -4.31 -25.63
CA TRP A 637 12.28 -4.24 -24.18
C TRP A 637 12.54 -5.60 -23.54
N GLU A 638 13.51 -5.67 -22.62
CA GLU A 638 13.71 -6.83 -21.75
C GLU A 638 13.81 -6.38 -20.30
N GLY A 639 13.21 -7.14 -19.39
CA GLY A 639 13.06 -6.67 -18.03
C GLY A 639 12.35 -7.65 -17.12
N ASN A 640 12.22 -7.22 -15.87
CA ASN A 640 11.44 -7.93 -14.87
C ASN A 640 10.16 -7.17 -14.61
N LEU A 641 9.03 -7.86 -14.69
CA LEU A 641 7.76 -7.42 -14.17
C LEU A 641 7.59 -8.06 -12.80
N ASN A 642 7.20 -7.27 -11.79
CA ASN A 642 6.94 -7.76 -10.45
C ASN A 642 5.43 -7.84 -10.26
N PHE A 643 4.97 -8.99 -9.83
CA PHE A 643 3.59 -9.28 -9.51
C PHE A 643 3.46 -9.53 -8.03
N HIS A 644 2.40 -9.03 -7.42
CA HIS A 644 1.83 -9.69 -6.26
C HIS A 644 0.98 -10.85 -6.74
N ILE A 645 1.22 -12.05 -6.21
CA ILE A 645 0.41 -13.23 -6.50
C ILE A 645 -0.06 -13.85 -5.18
N LYS A 646 -1.25 -14.41 -5.18
CA LYS A 646 -1.79 -15.21 -4.09
C LYS A 646 -1.99 -16.62 -4.59
N LEU A 647 -1.45 -17.57 -3.86
CA LEU A 647 -1.47 -18.99 -4.22
C LEU A 647 -2.50 -19.71 -3.36
N ASP A 648 -3.28 -20.61 -3.96
CA ASP A 648 -4.06 -21.58 -3.21
C ASP A 648 -3.18 -22.76 -2.75
N PHE A 649 -3.79 -23.75 -2.10
CA PHE A 649 -3.09 -24.95 -1.61
C PHE A 649 -2.53 -25.84 -2.73
N THR A 650 -3.02 -25.70 -3.96
CA THR A 650 -2.48 -26.39 -5.15
C THR A 650 -1.39 -25.60 -5.86
N GLY A 651 -1.17 -24.35 -5.44
CA GLY A 651 -0.21 -23.44 -6.04
C GLY A 651 -0.74 -22.70 -7.26
N GLU A 652 -2.04 -22.78 -7.53
CA GLU A 652 -2.68 -21.97 -8.57
C GLU A 652 -2.71 -20.50 -8.14
N VAL A 653 -2.47 -19.60 -9.09
CA VAL A 653 -2.64 -18.17 -8.86
C VAL A 653 -4.14 -17.85 -8.80
N ILE A 654 -4.64 -17.59 -7.60
CA ILE A 654 -6.06 -17.24 -7.34
C ILE A 654 -6.32 -15.74 -7.31
N ASP A 655 -5.26 -14.94 -7.14
CA ASP A 655 -5.31 -13.49 -7.20
C ASP A 655 -3.95 -12.94 -7.61
N TYR A 656 -3.92 -11.82 -8.34
CA TYR A 656 -2.68 -11.20 -8.78
C TYR A 656 -2.82 -9.70 -9.03
N VAL A 657 -1.72 -8.97 -8.85
CA VAL A 657 -1.61 -7.55 -9.17
C VAL A 657 -0.25 -7.25 -9.77
N LEU A 658 -0.22 -6.65 -10.96
CA LEU A 658 1.00 -6.13 -11.56
C LEU A 658 1.49 -4.89 -10.81
N LYS A 659 2.71 -4.92 -10.29
CA LYS A 659 3.30 -3.84 -9.46
C LYS A 659 4.31 -2.98 -10.21
N THR A 660 4.96 -3.53 -11.23
CA THR A 660 5.89 -2.79 -12.09
C THR A 660 5.59 -3.07 -13.54
N TYR A 661 5.36 -2.02 -14.30
CA TYR A 661 4.95 -2.06 -15.71
C TYR A 661 6.17 -1.94 -16.63
N SER A 662 6.12 -2.57 -17.81
CA SER A 662 7.10 -2.36 -18.87
C SER A 662 6.96 -0.99 -19.53
N GLY A 663 5.76 -0.39 -19.45
CA GLY A 663 5.37 0.79 -20.21
C GLY A 663 4.91 0.45 -21.63
N ILE A 664 4.70 -0.84 -21.92
CA ILE A 664 4.20 -1.37 -23.19
C ILE A 664 3.00 -2.26 -22.85
N ASP A 665 1.79 -1.73 -23.04
CA ASP A 665 0.53 -2.34 -22.60
C ASP A 665 0.38 -3.82 -23.01
N GLU A 666 0.80 -4.16 -24.23
CA GLU A 666 0.67 -5.52 -24.75
C GLU A 666 1.65 -6.52 -24.11
N ILE A 667 2.84 -6.08 -23.68
CA ILE A 667 3.77 -6.91 -22.90
C ILE A 667 3.19 -7.16 -21.50
N ASP A 668 2.65 -6.11 -20.88
CA ASP A 668 2.08 -6.18 -19.54
C ASP A 668 0.86 -7.11 -19.51
N ARG A 669 -0.06 -6.97 -20.49
CA ARG A 669 -1.26 -7.81 -20.64
C ARG A 669 -0.93 -9.29 -20.84
N ARG A 670 -0.01 -9.63 -21.75
CA ARG A 670 0.39 -11.03 -21.98
C ARG A 670 1.13 -11.64 -20.80
N ALA A 671 1.90 -10.83 -20.07
CA ALA A 671 2.53 -11.28 -18.84
C ALA A 671 1.49 -11.53 -17.74
N GLU A 672 0.46 -10.69 -17.61
CA GLU A 672 -0.68 -10.92 -16.71
C GLU A 672 -1.39 -12.25 -17.03
N GLU A 673 -1.69 -12.52 -18.30
CA GLU A 673 -2.32 -13.78 -18.73
C GLU A 673 -1.45 -15.01 -18.41
N ALA A 674 -0.14 -14.92 -18.63
CA ALA A 674 0.79 -15.98 -18.29
C ALA A 674 0.87 -16.21 -16.77
N VAL A 675 0.98 -15.14 -15.98
CA VAL A 675 1.04 -15.25 -14.51
C VAL A 675 -0.26 -15.77 -13.92
N ALA A 676 -1.42 -15.27 -14.37
CA ALA A 676 -2.74 -15.70 -13.90
C ALA A 676 -3.02 -17.18 -14.19
N SER A 677 -2.37 -17.74 -15.22
CA SER A 677 -2.51 -19.14 -15.61
C SER A 677 -1.38 -20.04 -15.14
N THR A 678 -0.49 -19.52 -14.30
CA THR A 678 0.63 -20.27 -13.73
C THR A 678 0.20 -21.04 -12.47
N THR A 679 0.64 -22.28 -12.37
CA THR A 679 0.60 -23.10 -11.15
C THR A 679 2.03 -23.27 -10.63
N PHE A 680 2.24 -23.05 -9.33
CA PHE A 680 3.55 -23.12 -8.68
C PHE A 680 3.68 -24.36 -7.78
N ASN A 681 4.89 -24.92 -7.68
CA ASN A 681 5.15 -25.95 -6.68
C ASN A 681 5.26 -25.33 -5.27
N VAL A 682 4.18 -25.45 -4.51
CA VAL A 682 4.04 -24.89 -3.15
C VAL A 682 4.36 -25.88 -2.03
N SER A 683 4.83 -27.07 -2.34
CA SER A 683 4.98 -28.16 -1.36
C SER A 683 5.98 -27.90 -0.24
N GLN A 684 6.94 -27.01 -0.51
CA GLN A 684 7.97 -26.60 0.44
C GLN A 684 7.68 -25.24 1.10
N LEU A 685 6.53 -24.61 0.80
CA LEU A 685 6.10 -23.41 1.50
C LEU A 685 5.87 -23.74 2.98
N ARG A 686 6.40 -22.89 3.86
CA ARG A 686 6.14 -23.02 5.29
C ARG A 686 4.66 -22.70 5.55
N PRO A 687 4.05 -23.27 6.61
CA PRO A 687 2.65 -23.00 6.93
C PRO A 687 2.35 -21.51 7.12
N GLU A 688 3.29 -20.76 7.69
CA GLU A 688 3.22 -19.30 7.87
C GLU A 688 3.32 -18.48 6.56
N GLU A 689 3.65 -19.13 5.44
CA GLU A 689 3.74 -18.53 4.11
C GLU A 689 2.51 -18.89 3.25
N GLN A 690 1.54 -19.64 3.77
CA GLN A 690 0.32 -19.99 3.02
C GLN A 690 -0.72 -18.86 3.13
N GLY A 691 -1.39 -18.54 2.01
CA GLY A 691 -2.42 -17.49 1.97
C GLY A 691 -1.91 -16.05 2.07
N VAL A 692 -0.59 -15.84 2.12
CA VAL A 692 0.03 -14.50 2.05
C VAL A 692 0.19 -14.04 0.60
N TRP A 693 0.42 -12.75 0.42
CA TRP A 693 0.84 -12.21 -0.87
C TRP A 693 2.32 -12.49 -1.13
N PHE A 694 2.63 -13.03 -2.30
CA PHE A 694 4.00 -13.22 -2.75
C PHE A 694 4.39 -12.17 -3.78
N LEU A 695 5.59 -11.62 -3.67
CA LEU A 695 6.23 -10.86 -4.74
C LEU A 695 6.90 -11.86 -5.70
N TYR A 696 6.29 -12.03 -6.87
CA TYR A 696 6.81 -12.87 -7.95
C TYR A 696 7.44 -12.01 -9.04
N LYS A 697 8.66 -12.38 -9.46
CA LYS A 697 9.41 -11.69 -10.50
C LYS A 697 9.33 -12.46 -11.82
N PHE A 698 8.50 -11.96 -12.73
CA PHE A 698 8.35 -12.48 -14.07
C PHE A 698 9.39 -11.87 -15.02
N ARG A 699 10.24 -12.69 -15.65
CA ARG A 699 11.29 -12.22 -16.57
C ARG A 699 10.80 -12.28 -18.01
N VAL A 700 10.71 -11.11 -18.64
CA VAL A 700 10.50 -11.00 -20.10
C VAL A 700 11.87 -11.01 -20.79
N THR A 701 12.01 -11.86 -21.80
CA THR A 701 13.24 -11.95 -22.60
C THR A 701 12.95 -11.71 -24.07
N LEU A 702 13.85 -10.96 -24.73
CA LEU A 702 13.75 -10.74 -26.16
C LEU A 702 13.97 -12.07 -26.92
N PRO A 703 13.13 -12.39 -27.92
CA PRO A 703 13.37 -13.50 -28.84
C PRO A 703 14.74 -13.42 -29.52
N GLY A 704 15.39 -14.57 -29.73
CA GLY A 704 16.75 -14.62 -30.27
C GLY A 704 16.93 -14.04 -31.68
N HIS A 705 15.86 -13.90 -32.47
CA HIS A 705 15.91 -13.27 -33.78
C HIS A 705 15.86 -11.73 -33.74
N LEU A 706 15.55 -11.15 -32.58
CA LEU A 706 15.55 -9.70 -32.32
C LEU A 706 16.80 -9.27 -31.52
N LYS A 707 17.58 -10.22 -31.00
CA LYS A 707 18.91 -10.00 -30.38
C LYS A 707 20.01 -10.08 -31.42
#